data_AF-A0A4U0X4N5-F1
#
_entry.id   AF-A0A4U0X4N5-F1
#
_cell.length_a   1.000
_cell.length_b   1.000
_cell.length_c   1.000
_cell.angle_alpha   90.00
_cell.angle_beta   90.00
_cell.angle_gamma   90.00
#
_symmetry.space_group_name_H-M   'P 1'
#
loop_
_entity.id
_entity.type
_entity.pdbx_description
1 polymer ?
#
loop_
_entity_poly.entity_id
_entity_poly.type
_entity_poly.pdbx_seq_one_letter_code
_entity_poly.pdbx_strand_id
1 'polypeptide(L)'
;MAPHATESNVAAVSSRLANEAQSPDQIPPITVLASSRAVVAGRITEATIVISTVPGKITSVFHSVLPASDFPSGTSYVDHSPHILLPGLVDAHVHLNEPGRTEWEGFWTGTRAAAFGGVTTVIDMPLNAIPPTTTVDGLREKVGAARGQCWVDVGFYGGIVPGNVEELKPLVRAGVRGFKGFLIDSGVDEFPAVSSQDVELVLAELADEPTTLMFHAEMIPPIASSVGDNVQHSLPPLQPTGPLTSYQTFLDSRPSSFETYAIAEILSLAHVAPNLPLHIVHLSAVEAIAQLREARTNGVRITAETCFHYLSLAAETIKDGDTRHKCCPPIRTQSNQDGLWDEMTREDDSVIKTVVSDHSPCTPNLKLLPAHLAGATQPSNTDGEDGDFFAAWGGISSVGLGLSILWTEGQERQISIEDVVKWCCTNTAKQVGLDHRKGDIAVGFDGDIAVFDDEATFVVEPSTMLFRNKCSPYENKTLKGVVRETWLRGKKIHTRECGFVEKGQPSEEHIGIVFGVSRGVVQNSADTVIPFRKQLKDEAKARKLAAKAEGSGGKTSKKSKNPRLEKWELTVGIEIHAELNTARKLFSRATTSISDEPNTHVALFDAAFPGAQAQFQKATLLPALRAAIALACQVQKRSSWDRKHYFYQDQPNGYQITQYYEPFARDGSITLYDHDGIDPADGRSITVGIKQIQMEQDTAKTILQPPSTYLLDFNRVSHPLIEIITLPQIHHPATAAACVRKIQSILKAVDAVTTGMELGGLRADVNVSVRERHQTRNPAATHSYSGVTGLGQRTEIKNLSSFKSIEDAIVAERDRQIDVLEAGGAIEGETRGWTIGSTATTRLRGKEGEVDYRYMPDPDLGAVLVGDDLLHHLRDTLPALPDDTAARLVADYGITLKDAKTLISLQGDRVEYLAEVVERTRAELAATAAAVDTTTTNDNNNDNNDNNNSDDLASSPKVGRTAANWILHELGGLYASTSTPFTPQRVPALTLASLLAHLLTGRITGRAAKALLAALFAGDARPVAQIVADEKLALRPTSRAEYVTLARAVMVQNAEMVRQVRDAGAEGRARARGKVMWLVGQMVRGGEEGRVEAGRAREVLEELLLRGDEGGDGSESQ
;
A
#
# COMPACT_ATOMS: atom_id res chain seq x y z
N MET A 1 50.85 -16.82 18.40
CA MET A 1 51.99 -15.92 18.12
C MET A 1 51.43 -14.59 17.65
N ALA A 2 51.52 -13.56 18.49
CA ALA A 2 51.22 -12.18 18.08
C ALA A 2 52.38 -11.61 17.26
N PRO A 3 52.12 -10.58 16.43
CA PRO A 3 53.08 -9.49 16.32
C PRO A 3 52.46 -8.14 16.68
N HIS A 4 53.32 -7.36 17.31
CA HIS A 4 53.20 -6.04 17.91
C HIS A 4 52.56 -4.94 17.04
N ALA A 5 51.73 -4.14 17.71
CA ALA A 5 51.42 -2.76 17.35
C ALA A 5 52.65 -1.86 17.55
N THR A 6 52.84 -0.90 16.64
CA THR A 6 53.76 0.24 16.83
C THR A 6 52.99 1.56 16.67
N GLU A 7 53.26 2.49 17.58
CA GLU A 7 52.59 3.77 17.86
C GLU A 7 52.79 4.85 16.78
N SER A 8 52.47 4.58 15.51
CA SER A 8 52.61 5.59 14.43
C SER A 8 51.33 5.97 13.71
N ASN A 9 50.17 5.39 14.05
CA ASN A 9 48.92 5.62 13.30
C ASN A 9 47.94 6.64 13.90
N VAL A 10 48.25 7.26 15.04
CA VAL A 10 47.34 8.25 15.67
C VAL A 10 47.47 9.65 15.02
N ALA A 11 48.60 9.98 14.39
CA ALA A 11 48.80 11.28 13.74
C ALA A 11 48.30 11.33 12.27
N ALA A 12 48.13 10.18 11.61
CA ALA A 12 47.75 10.12 10.19
C ALA A 12 46.23 10.21 9.95
N VAL A 13 45.41 9.96 10.98
CA VAL A 13 43.94 10.03 10.88
C VAL A 13 43.42 11.44 11.14
N SER A 14 44.09 12.20 12.03
CA SER A 14 43.72 13.59 12.33
C SER A 14 44.04 14.57 11.18
N SER A 15 45.03 14.24 10.32
CA SER A 15 45.43 15.09 9.19
C SER A 15 44.65 14.87 7.90
N ARG A 16 43.94 13.73 7.74
CA ARG A 16 43.08 13.48 6.56
C ARG A 16 41.69 14.08 6.68
N LEU A 17 41.21 14.33 7.89
CA LEU A 17 39.94 15.05 8.13
C LEU A 17 40.08 16.58 8.03
N ALA A 18 41.32 17.10 7.95
CA ALA A 18 41.59 18.54 7.92
C ALA A 18 41.75 19.13 6.50
N ASN A 19 41.81 18.33 5.43
CA ASN A 19 42.17 18.81 4.09
C ASN A 19 41.08 18.67 3.00
N GLU A 20 39.83 18.40 3.37
CA GLU A 20 38.66 18.56 2.50
C GLU A 20 37.78 19.72 2.99
N ALA A 21 38.35 20.92 3.01
CA ALA A 21 37.57 22.15 3.16
C ALA A 21 36.92 22.50 1.81
N GLN A 22 35.78 21.87 1.52
CA GLN A 22 34.77 22.41 0.62
C GLN A 22 33.95 23.47 1.37
N SER A 23 33.50 24.50 0.64
CA SER A 23 32.65 25.65 1.01
C SER A 23 32.01 25.68 2.43
N PRO A 24 32.07 26.82 3.17
CA PRO A 24 31.82 26.87 4.62
C PRO A 24 30.38 26.71 5.13
N ASP A 25 29.39 26.31 4.33
CA ASP A 25 27.96 26.52 4.66
C ASP A 25 27.04 25.29 4.61
N GLN A 26 27.54 24.05 4.55
CA GLN A 26 26.68 22.85 4.68
C GLN A 26 27.05 22.01 5.90
N ILE A 27 26.26 22.20 6.96
CA ILE A 27 26.29 21.36 8.17
C ILE A 27 25.84 19.94 7.78
N PRO A 28 26.61 18.88 8.07
CA PRO A 28 26.17 17.52 7.79
C PRO A 28 24.86 17.21 8.53
N PRO A 29 23.90 16.52 7.91
CA PRO A 29 22.63 16.17 8.54
C PRO A 29 22.86 15.00 9.51
N ILE A 30 23.49 15.28 10.66
CA ILE A 30 23.76 14.33 11.73
C ILE A 30 23.26 14.86 13.08
N THR A 31 22.81 13.93 13.92
CA THR A 31 22.52 14.12 15.34
C THR A 31 23.56 13.32 16.13
N VAL A 32 24.16 13.93 17.14
CA VAL A 32 25.12 13.29 18.04
C VAL A 32 24.54 13.25 19.45
N LEU A 33 24.43 12.06 20.02
CA LEU A 33 23.98 11.84 21.39
C LEU A 33 25.13 11.23 22.18
N ALA A 34 25.52 11.85 23.28
CA ALA A 34 26.57 11.35 24.16
C ALA A 34 26.05 11.13 25.58
N SER A 35 26.67 10.22 26.33
CA SER A 35 26.48 10.09 27.77
C SER A 35 27.62 9.29 28.40
N SER A 36 27.90 9.57 29.67
CA SER A 36 28.75 8.73 30.52
C SER A 36 28.17 7.34 30.76
N ARG A 37 26.89 7.11 30.42
CA ARG A 37 26.20 5.82 30.56
C ARG A 37 25.34 5.54 29.33
N ALA A 38 25.68 4.49 28.59
CA ALA A 38 24.93 3.98 27.45
C ALA A 38 25.02 2.46 27.40
N VAL A 39 23.94 1.77 27.05
CA VAL A 39 23.95 0.31 26.85
C VAL A 39 24.25 0.02 25.38
N VAL A 40 25.48 -0.42 25.10
CA VAL A 40 25.99 -0.71 23.77
C VAL A 40 26.44 -2.17 23.74
N ALA A 41 25.95 -2.97 22.79
CA ALA A 41 26.28 -4.39 22.69
C ALA A 41 26.01 -5.15 24.00
N GLY A 42 24.90 -4.80 24.67
CA GLY A 42 24.45 -5.42 25.93
C GLY A 42 25.32 -5.10 27.15
N ARG A 43 26.10 -4.02 27.13
CA ARG A 43 26.94 -3.60 28.26
C ARG A 43 26.83 -2.11 28.49
N ILE A 44 26.81 -1.68 29.76
CA ILE A 44 26.91 -0.27 30.09
C ILE A 44 28.33 0.26 29.86
N THR A 45 28.44 1.39 29.17
CA THR A 45 29.72 2.05 28.83
C THR A 45 29.49 3.54 28.59
N GLU A 46 30.56 4.34 28.64
CA GLU A 46 30.51 5.71 28.14
C GLU A 46 30.39 5.68 26.62
N ALA A 47 29.54 6.51 26.01
CA ALA A 47 29.40 6.51 24.58
C ALA A 47 29.10 7.86 23.93
N THR A 48 29.57 8.02 22.70
CA THR A 48 29.12 9.05 21.74
C THR A 48 28.56 8.35 20.50
N ILE A 49 27.28 8.59 20.21
CA ILE A 49 26.51 7.93 19.16
C ILE A 49 26.24 8.96 18.06
N VAL A 50 26.74 8.70 16.85
CA VAL A 50 26.55 9.56 15.68
C VAL A 50 25.48 8.98 14.79
N ILE A 51 24.37 9.69 14.64
CA ILE A 51 23.19 9.26 13.89
C ILE A 51 23.05 10.15 12.66
N SER A 52 22.96 9.56 11.47
CA SER A 52 22.62 10.33 10.26
C SER A 52 21.12 10.56 10.22
N THR A 53 20.69 11.83 10.14
CA THR A 53 19.26 12.20 10.13
C THR A 53 18.59 12.01 8.76
N VAL A 54 19.35 11.57 7.75
CA VAL A 54 18.84 11.24 6.41
C VAL A 54 18.33 9.79 6.34
N PRO A 55 19.15 8.73 6.49
CA PRO A 55 18.65 7.36 6.59
C PRO A 55 18.12 7.02 7.99
N GLY A 56 18.37 7.87 9.00
CA GLY A 56 17.97 7.60 10.38
C GLY A 56 18.79 6.53 11.08
N LYS A 57 20.02 6.27 10.61
CA LYS A 57 20.87 5.16 11.04
C LYS A 57 22.03 5.63 11.91
N ILE A 58 22.39 4.80 12.89
CA ILE A 58 23.64 4.95 13.64
C ILE A 58 24.81 4.69 12.69
N THR A 59 25.66 5.68 12.52
CA THR A 59 26.82 5.65 11.61
C THR A 59 28.12 5.39 12.34
N SER A 60 28.21 5.78 13.61
CA SER A 60 29.39 5.54 14.45
C SER A 60 28.98 5.48 15.93
N VAL A 61 29.68 4.65 16.69
CA VAL A 61 29.59 4.58 18.16
C VAL A 61 31.01 4.61 18.70
N PHE A 62 31.31 5.60 19.54
CA PHE A 62 32.59 5.73 20.24
C PHE A 62 32.38 5.35 21.69
N HIS A 63 33.27 4.55 22.28
CA HIS A 63 33.22 4.14 23.69
C HIS A 63 33.85 5.18 24.64
N SER A 64 33.50 6.44 24.44
CA SER A 64 33.94 7.61 25.20
C SER A 64 33.02 8.80 24.91
N VAL A 65 32.91 9.75 25.84
CA VAL A 65 32.24 11.03 25.58
C VAL A 65 33.19 11.98 24.83
N LEU A 66 32.93 12.21 23.55
CA LEU A 66 33.68 13.13 22.70
C LEU A 66 33.10 14.55 22.84
N PRO A 67 33.92 15.60 22.95
CA PRO A 67 33.43 16.97 23.06
C PRO A 67 32.73 17.42 21.77
N ALA A 68 31.76 18.32 21.90
CA ALA A 68 31.04 18.90 20.76
C ALA A 68 31.97 19.56 19.71
N SER A 69 33.16 20.00 20.11
CA SER A 69 34.19 20.58 19.23
C SER A 69 34.75 19.60 18.20
N ASP A 70 34.61 18.30 18.42
CA ASP A 70 35.10 17.25 17.50
C ASP A 70 34.16 17.06 16.30
N PHE A 71 32.99 17.72 16.32
CA PHE A 71 31.99 17.67 15.26
C PHE A 71 31.85 19.05 14.58
N PRO A 72 31.43 19.10 13.29
CA PRO A 72 31.26 20.36 12.58
C PRO A 72 30.33 21.34 13.29
N SER A 73 30.68 22.62 13.28
CA SER A 73 29.89 23.68 13.93
C SER A 73 28.45 23.69 13.41
N GLY A 74 27.47 23.72 14.32
CA GLY A 74 26.05 23.65 13.98
C GLY A 74 25.44 22.25 13.98
N THR A 75 26.24 21.20 14.23
CA THR A 75 25.75 19.84 14.48
C THR A 75 24.86 19.79 15.72
N SER A 76 23.74 19.05 15.66
CA SER A 76 22.90 18.78 16.83
C SER A 76 23.62 17.83 17.78
N TYR A 77 24.32 18.35 18.78
CA TYR A 77 25.02 17.59 19.82
C TYR A 77 24.32 17.75 21.17
N VAL A 78 24.05 16.63 21.85
CA VAL A 78 23.52 16.64 23.22
C VAL A 78 24.27 15.60 24.07
N ASP A 79 24.84 16.04 25.18
CA ASP A 79 25.38 15.16 26.23
C ASP A 79 24.33 14.99 27.33
N HIS A 80 23.88 13.75 27.52
CA HIS A 80 22.84 13.36 28.46
C HIS A 80 23.37 12.91 29.81
N SER A 81 24.69 12.96 30.06
CA SER A 81 25.29 12.57 31.33
C SER A 81 24.59 13.25 32.53
N PRO A 82 24.26 12.53 33.63
CA PRO A 82 24.58 11.14 33.92
C PRO A 82 23.47 10.13 33.53
N HIS A 83 22.50 10.51 32.69
CA HIS A 83 21.37 9.65 32.31
C HIS A 83 21.78 8.56 31.32
N ILE A 84 21.11 7.40 31.36
CA ILE A 84 21.45 6.25 30.54
C ILE A 84 20.86 6.38 29.13
N LEU A 85 21.66 6.16 28.10
CA LEU A 85 21.17 5.95 26.73
C LEU A 85 20.86 4.47 26.51
N LEU A 86 19.59 4.14 26.30
CA LEU A 86 19.11 2.80 25.99
C LEU A 86 18.73 2.68 24.52
N PRO A 87 18.88 1.51 23.88
CA PRO A 87 18.18 1.24 22.63
C PRO A 87 16.68 1.50 22.82
N GLY A 88 16.03 2.13 21.84
CA GLY A 88 14.58 2.31 21.89
C GLY A 88 13.86 0.98 22.10
N LEU A 89 12.91 0.93 23.05
CA LEU A 89 12.23 -0.31 23.41
C LEU A 89 11.32 -0.79 22.27
N VAL A 90 11.14 -2.11 22.18
CA VAL A 90 10.19 -2.76 21.27
C VAL A 90 9.14 -3.48 22.10
N ASP A 91 7.90 -3.00 22.05
CA ASP A 91 6.79 -3.67 22.70
C ASP A 91 6.08 -4.59 21.69
N ALA A 92 6.24 -5.90 21.90
CA ALA A 92 5.74 -6.92 20.98
C ALA A 92 4.27 -7.29 21.24
N HIS A 93 3.55 -6.61 22.15
CA HIS A 93 2.15 -6.94 22.45
C HIS A 93 1.31 -5.73 22.85
N VAL A 94 0.70 -5.06 21.87
CA VAL A 94 -0.13 -3.86 22.08
C VAL A 94 -1.45 -4.01 21.31
N HIS A 95 -2.58 -3.72 21.93
CA HIS A 95 -3.89 -3.72 21.27
C HIS A 95 -4.26 -2.30 20.85
N LEU A 96 -4.11 -1.99 19.56
CA LEU A 96 -4.61 -0.76 18.95
C LEU A 96 -5.91 -1.09 18.20
N ASN A 97 -7.03 -0.66 18.78
CA ASN A 97 -8.39 -1.08 18.45
C ASN A 97 -8.98 -0.26 17.28
N GLU A 98 -8.16 0.00 16.27
CA GLU A 98 -8.49 0.82 15.10
C GLU A 98 -8.15 0.03 13.83
N PRO A 99 -9.05 -0.05 12.82
CA PRO A 99 -10.37 0.59 12.69
C PRO A 99 -11.45 0.02 13.64
N GLY A 100 -12.59 0.70 13.74
CA GLY A 100 -13.82 0.15 14.30
C GLY A 100 -14.11 0.38 15.79
N ARG A 101 -13.09 0.35 16.68
CA ARG A 101 -13.27 0.57 18.14
C ARG A 101 -12.31 1.62 18.70
N THR A 102 -12.14 2.72 17.97
CA THR A 102 -11.17 3.79 18.29
C THR A 102 -11.39 4.45 19.66
N GLU A 103 -12.59 4.34 20.23
CA GLU A 103 -12.94 4.81 21.56
C GLU A 103 -12.29 4.00 22.70
N TRP A 104 -11.81 2.78 22.43
CA TRP A 104 -11.01 1.99 23.36
C TRP A 104 -9.56 2.49 23.38
N GLU A 105 -8.87 2.41 22.26
CA GLU A 105 -7.51 2.95 22.03
C GLU A 105 -7.19 2.92 20.55
N GLY A 106 -6.76 4.04 19.97
CA GLY A 106 -6.37 4.12 18.56
C GLY A 106 -4.87 4.31 18.39
N PHE A 107 -4.40 4.33 17.13
CA PHE A 107 -2.97 4.48 16.83
C PHE A 107 -2.41 5.79 17.39
N TRP A 108 -3.16 6.88 17.30
CA TRP A 108 -2.72 8.21 17.77
C TRP A 108 -2.39 8.24 19.26
N THR A 109 -3.26 7.74 20.11
CA THR A 109 -3.08 7.79 21.57
C THR A 109 -2.14 6.69 22.05
N GLY A 110 -2.22 5.49 21.48
CA GLY A 110 -1.41 4.34 21.90
C GLY A 110 0.08 4.53 21.55
N THR A 111 0.39 5.00 20.35
CA THR A 111 1.79 5.25 19.94
C THR A 111 2.43 6.44 20.66
N ARG A 112 1.63 7.43 21.07
CA ARG A 112 2.10 8.51 21.97
C ARG A 112 2.42 7.99 23.35
N ALA A 113 1.55 7.15 23.90
CA ALA A 113 1.80 6.51 25.18
C ALA A 113 3.06 5.63 25.12
N ALA A 114 3.27 4.89 24.04
CA ALA A 114 4.52 4.17 23.79
C ALA A 114 5.74 5.09 23.80
N ALA A 115 5.73 6.16 22.99
CA ALA A 115 6.82 7.13 22.94
C ALA A 115 7.15 7.75 24.31
N PHE A 116 6.14 7.99 25.15
CA PHE A 116 6.34 8.54 26.49
C PHE A 116 7.17 7.63 27.42
N GLY A 117 7.07 6.31 27.25
CA GLY A 117 7.85 5.33 28.01
C GLY A 117 9.12 4.84 27.32
N GLY A 118 9.61 5.54 26.29
CA GLY A 118 10.85 5.16 25.58
C GLY A 118 10.67 4.01 24.59
N VAL A 119 9.43 3.58 24.33
CA VAL A 119 9.13 2.60 23.29
C VAL A 119 9.16 3.31 21.94
N THR A 120 9.92 2.74 21.01
CA THR A 120 10.11 3.27 19.65
C THR A 120 9.51 2.38 18.58
N THR A 121 9.05 1.18 18.97
CA THR A 121 8.32 0.27 18.09
C THR A 121 7.27 -0.50 18.88
N VAL A 122 6.05 -0.57 18.37
CA VAL A 122 4.97 -1.42 18.90
C VAL A 122 4.54 -2.42 17.84
N ILE A 123 4.19 -3.64 18.24
CA ILE A 123 3.55 -4.61 17.36
C ILE A 123 2.10 -4.77 17.79
N ASP A 124 1.21 -4.41 16.88
CA ASP A 124 -0.22 -4.37 17.09
C ASP A 124 -0.86 -5.77 16.95
N MET A 125 -1.76 -6.08 17.88
CA MET A 125 -2.49 -7.33 17.96
C MET A 125 -3.63 -7.43 16.94
N PRO A 126 -3.95 -8.64 16.43
CA PRO A 126 -4.83 -8.78 15.28
C PRO A 126 -6.32 -8.65 15.59
N LEU A 127 -6.70 -8.63 16.87
CA LEU A 127 -8.08 -8.60 17.34
C LEU A 127 -8.51 -7.22 17.82
N ASN A 128 -9.74 -7.12 18.32
CA ASN A 128 -10.43 -5.93 18.83
C ASN A 128 -10.71 -4.79 17.82
N ALA A 129 -9.91 -4.67 16.76
CA ALA A 129 -10.25 -3.84 15.60
C ALA A 129 -11.34 -4.51 14.76
N ILE A 130 -12.16 -3.70 14.08
CA ILE A 130 -13.22 -4.15 13.18
C ILE A 130 -12.96 -3.55 11.79
N PRO A 131 -12.64 -4.39 10.77
CA PRO A 131 -12.42 -5.84 10.87
C PRO A 131 -11.10 -6.20 11.59
N PRO A 132 -10.99 -7.41 12.15
CA PRO A 132 -9.74 -7.92 12.69
C PRO A 132 -8.75 -8.27 11.57
N THR A 133 -7.47 -8.41 11.93
CA THR A 133 -6.36 -8.74 11.00
C THR A 133 -6.25 -10.25 10.78
N THR A 134 -7.36 -10.89 10.41
CA THR A 134 -7.43 -12.33 10.09
C THR A 134 -7.37 -12.63 8.59
N THR A 135 -7.39 -11.58 7.76
CA THR A 135 -7.33 -11.63 6.29
C THR A 135 -6.37 -10.56 5.76
N VAL A 136 -5.87 -10.70 4.54
CA VAL A 136 -5.02 -9.68 3.91
C VAL A 136 -5.73 -8.33 3.74
N ASP A 137 -7.05 -8.35 3.49
CA ASP A 137 -7.83 -7.11 3.39
C ASP A 137 -8.01 -6.45 4.76
N GLY A 138 -8.25 -7.23 5.83
CA GLY A 138 -8.24 -6.72 7.21
C GLY A 138 -6.91 -6.07 7.58
N LEU A 139 -5.78 -6.68 7.18
CA LEU A 139 -4.45 -6.08 7.33
C LEU A 139 -4.32 -4.76 6.56
N ARG A 140 -4.79 -4.70 5.30
CA ARG A 140 -4.74 -3.48 4.49
C ARG A 140 -5.56 -2.35 5.10
N GLU A 141 -6.74 -2.66 5.64
CA GLU A 141 -7.58 -1.68 6.34
C GLU A 141 -6.90 -1.17 7.61
N LYS A 142 -6.32 -2.08 8.41
CA LYS A 142 -5.60 -1.71 9.64
C LYS A 142 -4.36 -0.86 9.36
N VAL A 143 -3.56 -1.26 8.38
CA VAL A 143 -2.44 -0.47 7.83
C VAL A 143 -2.92 0.90 7.33
N GLY A 144 -4.07 0.97 6.67
CA GLY A 144 -4.68 2.21 6.20
C GLY A 144 -5.06 3.14 7.33
N ALA A 145 -5.62 2.61 8.42
CA ALA A 145 -6.02 3.38 9.59
C ALA A 145 -4.82 3.90 10.38
N ALA A 146 -3.71 3.17 10.43
CA ALA A 146 -2.48 3.60 11.11
C ALA A 146 -1.78 4.80 10.46
N ARG A 147 -1.94 5.00 9.14
CA ARG A 147 -1.22 6.03 8.37
C ARG A 147 -1.53 7.45 8.87
N GLY A 148 -0.48 8.24 9.07
CA GLY A 148 -0.57 9.63 9.55
C GLY A 148 -0.90 9.79 11.04
N GLN A 149 -1.08 8.71 11.80
CA GLN A 149 -1.46 8.76 13.22
C GLN A 149 -0.36 8.30 14.19
N CYS A 150 0.62 7.54 13.71
CA CYS A 150 1.62 6.91 14.56
C CYS A 150 2.70 7.91 15.00
N TRP A 151 3.27 7.72 16.20
CA TRP A 151 4.42 8.48 16.71
C TRP A 151 5.70 7.63 16.83
N VAL A 152 5.53 6.32 16.81
CA VAL A 152 6.59 5.30 16.86
C VAL A 152 6.36 4.32 15.72
N ASP A 153 7.35 3.47 15.42
CA ASP A 153 7.16 2.44 14.39
C ASP A 153 6.08 1.42 14.81
N VAL A 154 5.31 0.93 13.83
CA VAL A 154 4.22 -0.03 14.08
C VAL A 154 4.38 -1.26 13.18
N GLY A 155 4.36 -2.46 13.77
CA GLY A 155 4.18 -3.73 13.05
C GLY A 155 2.82 -4.34 13.37
N PHE A 156 2.45 -5.41 12.65
CA PHE A 156 1.14 -6.06 12.79
C PHE A 156 1.30 -7.58 12.91
N TYR A 157 0.53 -8.20 13.79
CA TYR A 157 0.33 -9.65 13.76
C TYR A 157 -0.86 -10.03 12.88
N GLY A 158 -0.85 -11.26 12.37
CA GLY A 158 -2.02 -11.91 11.80
C GLY A 158 -2.81 -12.65 12.88
N GLY A 159 -4.12 -12.80 12.68
CA GLY A 159 -4.99 -13.56 13.56
C GLY A 159 -5.22 -14.99 13.08
N ILE A 160 -5.36 -15.92 14.02
CA ILE A 160 -5.77 -17.31 13.76
C ILE A 160 -7.18 -17.47 14.32
N VAL A 161 -8.11 -17.84 13.46
CA VAL A 161 -9.51 -18.14 13.80
C VAL A 161 -9.97 -19.38 13.02
N PRO A 162 -11.00 -20.10 13.46
CA PRO A 162 -11.50 -21.27 12.73
C PRO A 162 -11.83 -20.92 11.27
N GLY A 163 -11.31 -21.72 10.34
CA GLY A 163 -11.57 -21.60 8.91
C GLY A 163 -10.73 -20.56 8.14
N ASN A 164 -9.79 -19.84 8.76
CA ASN A 164 -8.96 -18.84 8.06
C ASN A 164 -7.57 -19.33 7.60
N VAL A 165 -7.34 -20.65 7.56
CA VAL A 165 -6.03 -21.26 7.23
C VAL A 165 -5.48 -20.76 5.87
N GLU A 166 -6.35 -20.60 4.88
CA GLU A 166 -5.95 -20.15 3.53
C GLU A 166 -5.41 -18.70 3.49
N GLU A 167 -5.70 -17.89 4.51
CA GLU A 167 -5.25 -16.50 4.62
C GLU A 167 -3.84 -16.38 5.25
N LEU A 168 -3.34 -17.43 5.91
CA LEU A 168 -2.12 -17.35 6.71
C LEU A 168 -0.87 -17.11 5.87
N LYS A 169 -0.60 -17.92 4.85
CA LYS A 169 0.54 -17.68 3.94
C LYS A 169 0.43 -16.33 3.21
N PRO A 170 -0.73 -15.91 2.68
CA PRO A 170 -0.92 -14.56 2.17
C PRO A 170 -0.57 -13.46 3.18
N LEU A 171 -0.94 -13.62 4.45
CA LEU A 171 -0.58 -12.68 5.53
C LEU A 171 0.94 -12.66 5.81
N VAL A 172 1.62 -13.81 5.77
CA VAL A 172 3.10 -13.88 5.84
C VAL A 172 3.72 -13.06 4.72
N ARG A 173 3.26 -13.26 3.47
CA ARG A 173 3.74 -12.51 2.30
C ARG A 173 3.43 -11.02 2.38
N ALA A 174 2.30 -10.66 2.99
CA ALA A 174 1.93 -9.28 3.26
C ALA A 174 2.76 -8.65 4.40
N GLY A 175 3.54 -9.46 5.14
CA GLY A 175 4.56 -9.00 6.07
C GLY A 175 4.11 -8.89 7.52
N VAL A 176 3.11 -9.67 7.96
CA VAL A 176 2.82 -9.77 9.41
C VAL A 176 4.04 -10.31 10.18
N ARG A 177 4.13 -10.01 11.47
CA ARG A 177 5.28 -10.36 12.32
C ARG A 177 5.17 -11.73 13.01
N GLY A 178 4.04 -12.39 12.84
CA GLY A 178 3.68 -13.61 13.52
C GLY A 178 2.16 -13.75 13.53
N PHE A 179 1.67 -14.80 14.17
CA PHE A 179 0.25 -15.05 14.30
C PHE A 179 -0.16 -15.23 15.75
N LYS A 180 -1.31 -14.68 16.14
CA LYS A 180 -1.92 -14.87 17.47
C LYS A 180 -3.21 -15.67 17.33
N GLY A 181 -3.36 -16.73 18.13
CA GLY A 181 -4.61 -17.49 18.30
C GLY A 181 -5.02 -17.54 19.77
N PHE A 182 -6.30 -17.81 20.02
CA PHE A 182 -6.86 -17.99 21.36
C PHE A 182 -7.43 -19.40 21.54
N LEU A 183 -7.08 -20.07 22.63
CA LEU A 183 -7.60 -21.42 22.95
C LEU A 183 -8.84 -21.38 23.88
N ILE A 184 -9.32 -20.17 24.18
CA ILE A 184 -10.53 -19.87 24.93
C ILE A 184 -11.18 -18.62 24.32
N ASP A 185 -12.44 -18.37 24.66
CA ASP A 185 -13.16 -17.17 24.25
C ASP A 185 -12.32 -15.88 24.46
N SER A 186 -12.15 -15.10 23.41
CA SER A 186 -11.33 -13.88 23.38
C SER A 186 -12.05 -12.64 23.94
N GLY A 187 -13.36 -12.74 24.20
CA GLY A 187 -14.25 -11.66 24.59
C GLY A 187 -14.92 -10.93 23.43
N VAL A 188 -14.61 -11.27 22.17
CA VAL A 188 -15.19 -10.67 20.96
C VAL A 188 -15.59 -11.71 19.91
N ASP A 189 -16.79 -11.56 19.35
CA ASP A 189 -17.37 -12.52 18.40
C ASP A 189 -16.57 -12.64 17.10
N GLU A 190 -15.93 -11.55 16.65
CA GLU A 190 -15.15 -11.54 15.41
C GLU A 190 -13.75 -12.21 15.53
N PHE A 191 -13.35 -12.62 16.74
CA PHE A 191 -12.09 -13.33 16.98
C PHE A 191 -12.31 -14.61 17.82
N PRO A 192 -13.05 -15.60 17.30
CA PRO A 192 -13.40 -16.82 18.04
C PRO A 192 -12.19 -17.69 18.38
N ALA A 193 -12.35 -18.51 19.43
CA ALA A 193 -11.34 -19.47 19.89
C ALA A 193 -11.09 -20.59 18.87
N VAL A 194 -9.84 -21.05 18.78
CA VAL A 194 -9.42 -22.15 17.90
C VAL A 194 -9.41 -23.48 18.66
N SER A 195 -9.80 -24.56 17.98
CA SER A 195 -9.72 -25.93 18.51
C SER A 195 -8.31 -26.53 18.33
N SER A 196 -8.02 -27.67 18.99
CA SER A 196 -6.80 -28.43 18.72
C SER A 196 -6.68 -28.83 17.24
N GLN A 197 -7.80 -29.10 16.56
CA GLN A 197 -7.82 -29.40 15.12
C GLN A 197 -7.42 -28.18 14.28
N ASP A 198 -7.91 -26.98 14.64
CA ASP A 198 -7.50 -25.75 13.96
C ASP A 198 -6.00 -25.48 14.17
N VAL A 199 -5.48 -25.71 15.39
CA VAL A 199 -4.04 -25.58 15.69
C VAL A 199 -3.21 -26.53 14.83
N GLU A 200 -3.62 -27.79 14.68
CA GLU A 200 -2.96 -28.76 13.81
C GLU A 200 -2.92 -28.29 12.35
N LEU A 201 -4.04 -27.79 11.83
CA LEU A 201 -4.12 -27.25 10.47
C LEU A 201 -3.21 -26.03 10.26
N VAL A 202 -3.16 -25.14 11.25
CA VAL A 202 -2.32 -23.93 11.23
C VAL A 202 -0.84 -24.28 11.28
N LEU A 203 -0.46 -25.23 12.14
CA LEU A 203 0.91 -25.75 12.23
C LEU A 203 1.33 -26.35 10.89
N ALA A 204 0.48 -27.20 10.29
CA ALA A 204 0.74 -27.80 8.99
C ALA A 204 0.88 -26.74 7.88
N GLU A 205 0.02 -25.72 7.87
CA GLU A 205 0.03 -24.67 6.83
C GLU A 205 1.29 -23.80 6.90
N LEU A 206 1.76 -23.47 8.10
CA LEU A 206 2.88 -22.55 8.31
C LEU A 206 4.22 -23.25 8.58
N ALA A 207 4.29 -24.58 8.48
CA ALA A 207 5.46 -25.38 8.88
C ALA A 207 6.80 -24.93 8.26
N ASP A 208 6.75 -24.44 7.01
CA ASP A 208 7.93 -24.01 6.24
C ASP A 208 8.07 -22.49 6.12
N GLU A 209 7.20 -21.71 6.77
CA GLU A 209 7.20 -20.25 6.68
C GLU A 209 8.09 -19.62 7.77
N PRO A 210 8.80 -18.51 7.47
CA PRO A 210 9.67 -17.82 8.42
C PRO A 210 8.84 -16.92 9.36
N THR A 211 7.93 -17.52 10.13
CA THR A 211 7.01 -16.84 11.04
C THR A 211 7.02 -17.46 12.44
N THR A 212 6.30 -16.85 13.38
CA THR A 212 6.13 -17.36 14.75
C THR A 212 4.63 -17.52 15.05
N LEU A 213 4.26 -18.63 15.68
CA LEU A 213 2.91 -18.86 16.18
C LEU A 213 2.83 -18.57 17.67
N MET A 214 1.83 -17.79 18.06
CA MET A 214 1.63 -17.35 19.43
C MET A 214 0.24 -17.70 19.91
N PHE A 215 0.13 -18.20 21.13
CA PHE A 215 -1.16 -18.63 21.68
C PHE A 215 -1.46 -17.99 23.02
N HIS A 216 -2.69 -17.45 23.13
CA HIS A 216 -3.35 -17.26 24.41
C HIS A 216 -3.67 -18.63 25.00
N ALA A 217 -2.75 -19.11 25.83
CA ALA A 217 -2.79 -20.45 26.36
C ALA A 217 -3.68 -20.52 27.60
N GLU A 218 -5.00 -20.40 27.42
CA GLU A 218 -5.98 -20.83 28.43
C GLU A 218 -6.94 -21.79 27.72
N MET A 219 -7.21 -22.95 28.30
CA MET A 219 -8.17 -23.93 27.79
C MET A 219 -8.82 -24.69 28.95
N ILE A 220 -10.14 -24.88 28.90
CA ILE A 220 -10.85 -25.62 29.95
C ILE A 220 -10.57 -27.12 29.76
N PRO A 221 -10.01 -27.84 30.76
CA PRO A 221 -9.76 -29.27 30.65
C PRO A 221 -11.06 -30.08 30.50
N PRO A 222 -11.07 -31.18 29.72
CA PRO A 222 -12.23 -32.06 29.61
C PRO A 222 -12.64 -32.61 30.99
N ILE A 223 -13.90 -32.44 31.37
CA ILE A 223 -14.47 -33.10 32.54
C ILE A 223 -14.66 -34.58 32.15
N ALA A 224 -14.01 -35.49 32.88
CA ALA A 224 -13.84 -36.88 32.48
C ALA A 224 -15.14 -37.59 32.03
N SER A 225 -14.96 -38.44 31.00
CA SER A 225 -15.85 -39.45 30.39
C SER A 225 -16.87 -39.00 29.34
N SER A 226 -16.51 -39.31 28.08
CA SER A 226 -17.35 -39.43 26.88
C SER A 226 -18.10 -38.19 26.37
N VAL A 227 -17.39 -37.29 25.69
CA VAL A 227 -17.90 -36.55 24.52
C VAL A 227 -16.68 -36.14 23.70
N GLY A 228 -16.67 -36.46 22.40
CA GLY A 228 -15.53 -36.20 21.51
C GLY A 228 -15.26 -34.72 21.27
N ASP A 229 -14.17 -34.45 20.54
CA ASP A 229 -13.52 -33.14 20.28
C ASP A 229 -14.42 -32.02 19.69
N ASN A 230 -15.71 -32.31 19.46
CA ASN A 230 -16.72 -31.37 18.97
C ASN A 230 -17.44 -30.56 20.07
N VAL A 231 -17.02 -30.67 21.33
CA VAL A 231 -17.57 -29.85 22.42
C VAL A 231 -16.57 -28.74 22.77
N GLN A 232 -16.52 -27.68 21.95
CA GLN A 232 -15.87 -26.40 22.29
C GLN A 232 -16.63 -25.61 23.36
N HIS A 233 -17.78 -26.11 23.82
CA HIS A 233 -18.56 -25.52 24.91
C HIS A 233 -18.53 -26.43 26.13
N SER A 234 -17.54 -26.22 26.99
CA SER A 234 -17.74 -26.48 28.41
C SER A 234 -19.01 -25.73 28.81
N LEU A 235 -19.96 -26.40 29.47
CA LEU A 235 -20.99 -25.69 30.22
C LEU A 235 -20.29 -24.56 31.01
N PRO A 236 -20.91 -23.36 31.11
CA PRO A 236 -20.31 -22.21 31.78
C PRO A 236 -19.68 -22.68 33.09
N PRO A 237 -18.51 -22.14 33.49
CA PRO A 237 -17.87 -22.56 34.72
C PRO A 237 -18.92 -22.63 35.82
N LEU A 238 -18.88 -23.71 36.62
CA LEU A 238 -19.66 -23.87 37.84
C LEU A 238 -19.99 -22.48 38.40
N GLN A 239 -21.28 -22.15 38.51
CA GLN A 239 -21.72 -20.83 38.99
C GLN A 239 -20.76 -20.35 40.10
N PRO A 240 -20.17 -19.15 39.97
CA PRO A 240 -19.14 -18.69 40.89
C PRO A 240 -19.63 -18.91 42.33
N THR A 241 -18.85 -19.65 43.11
CA THR A 241 -19.24 -20.11 44.45
C THR A 241 -19.01 -19.03 45.53
N GLY A 242 -18.65 -17.80 45.12
CA GLY A 242 -18.37 -16.66 45.98
C GLY A 242 -18.82 -15.32 45.37
N PRO A 243 -18.63 -14.20 46.09
CA PRO A 243 -19.00 -12.86 45.62
C PRO A 243 -18.31 -12.51 44.30
N LEU A 244 -19.07 -11.97 43.33
CA LEU A 244 -18.57 -11.59 42.00
C LEU A 244 -17.59 -10.40 42.04
N THR A 245 -17.70 -9.58 43.08
CA THR A 245 -16.78 -8.47 43.36
C THR A 245 -15.47 -8.91 43.99
N SER A 246 -15.33 -10.18 44.42
CA SER A 246 -14.09 -10.64 45.03
C SER A 246 -13.05 -11.08 44.00
N TYR A 247 -11.83 -10.58 44.14
CA TYR A 247 -10.74 -10.97 43.24
C TYR A 247 -10.39 -12.46 43.37
N GLN A 248 -10.49 -13.03 44.58
CA GLN A 248 -10.23 -14.45 44.81
C GLN A 248 -11.24 -15.33 44.05
N THR A 249 -12.53 -14.98 44.05
CA THR A 249 -13.55 -15.68 43.26
C THR A 249 -13.20 -15.67 41.77
N PHE A 250 -12.70 -14.55 41.25
CA PHE A 250 -12.25 -14.47 39.86
C PHE A 250 -11.00 -15.32 39.61
N LEU A 251 -9.98 -15.25 40.49
CA LEU A 251 -8.76 -16.06 40.38
C LEU A 251 -9.07 -17.56 40.39
N ASP A 252 -9.95 -18.02 41.27
CA ASP A 252 -10.36 -19.43 41.37
C ASP A 252 -11.13 -19.92 40.13
N SER A 253 -11.81 -19.01 39.43
CA SER A 253 -12.52 -19.33 38.19
C SER A 253 -11.58 -19.61 36.99
N ARG A 254 -10.32 -19.18 37.07
CA ARG A 254 -9.28 -19.35 36.04
C ARG A 254 -7.99 -19.94 36.64
N PRO A 255 -8.04 -21.21 37.08
CA PRO A 255 -6.91 -21.87 37.73
C PRO A 255 -5.71 -22.02 36.78
N SER A 256 -4.50 -22.21 37.33
CA SER A 256 -3.28 -22.46 36.54
C SER A 256 -3.36 -23.70 35.65
N SER A 257 -4.28 -24.63 35.96
CA SER A 257 -4.55 -25.80 35.12
C SER A 257 -5.08 -25.45 33.73
N PHE A 258 -5.73 -24.30 33.53
CA PHE A 258 -6.17 -23.88 32.21
C PHE A 258 -4.99 -23.57 31.29
N GLU A 259 -3.94 -23.00 31.88
CA GLU A 259 -2.74 -22.60 31.18
C GLU A 259 -1.83 -23.81 30.90
N THR A 260 -1.60 -24.66 31.90
CA THR A 260 -0.81 -25.89 31.71
C THR A 260 -1.48 -26.88 30.76
N TYR A 261 -2.82 -26.98 30.76
CA TYR A 261 -3.53 -27.84 29.82
C TYR A 261 -3.43 -27.31 28.38
N ALA A 262 -3.66 -26.02 28.16
CA ALA A 262 -3.50 -25.40 26.84
C ALA A 262 -2.08 -25.58 26.27
N ILE A 263 -1.05 -25.40 27.10
CA ILE A 263 0.34 -25.61 26.70
C ILE A 263 0.59 -27.09 26.36
N ALA A 264 0.07 -28.03 27.15
CA ALA A 264 0.20 -29.45 26.86
C ALA A 264 -0.43 -29.83 25.50
N GLU A 265 -1.61 -29.28 25.18
CA GLU A 265 -2.27 -29.47 23.88
C GLU A 265 -1.41 -28.92 22.73
N ILE A 266 -0.89 -27.69 22.83
CA ILE A 266 0.01 -27.09 21.83
C ILE A 266 1.26 -27.97 21.63
N LEU A 267 1.88 -28.40 22.73
CA LEU A 267 3.08 -29.24 22.70
C LEU A 267 2.82 -30.61 22.09
N SER A 268 1.63 -31.19 22.28
CA SER A 268 1.25 -32.47 21.67
C SER A 268 1.25 -32.39 20.14
N LEU A 269 0.96 -31.22 19.57
CA LEU A 269 0.90 -30.95 18.14
C LEU A 269 2.22 -30.41 17.55
N ALA A 270 3.19 -30.03 18.38
CA ALA A 270 4.44 -29.42 17.92
C ALA A 270 5.24 -30.28 16.92
N HIS A 271 5.04 -31.61 16.93
CA HIS A 271 5.66 -32.54 15.98
C HIS A 271 5.19 -32.35 14.53
N VAL A 272 4.04 -31.70 14.31
CA VAL A 272 3.49 -31.38 12.98
C VAL A 272 4.40 -30.38 12.25
N ALA A 273 4.99 -29.44 12.99
CA ALA A 273 5.85 -28.38 12.47
C ALA A 273 7.08 -28.17 13.37
N PRO A 274 8.04 -29.12 13.40
CA PRO A 274 9.13 -29.13 14.39
C PRO A 274 10.08 -27.93 14.28
N ASN A 275 10.11 -27.25 13.13
CA ASN A 275 10.96 -26.10 12.87
C ASN A 275 10.26 -24.76 13.11
N LEU A 276 8.93 -24.74 13.26
CA LEU A 276 8.16 -23.52 13.40
C LEU A 276 8.27 -22.99 14.83
N PRO A 277 8.76 -21.75 15.04
CA PRO A 277 8.78 -21.13 16.36
C PRO A 277 7.39 -21.00 16.97
N LEU A 278 7.24 -21.51 18.19
CA LEU A 278 6.05 -21.36 19.04
C LEU A 278 6.35 -20.38 20.17
N HIS A 279 5.34 -19.63 20.59
CA HIS A 279 5.45 -18.63 21.64
C HIS A 279 4.18 -18.58 22.50
N ILE A 280 4.33 -18.61 23.82
CA ILE A 280 3.20 -18.53 24.76
C ILE A 280 3.01 -17.08 25.22
N VAL A 281 1.78 -16.58 25.05
CA VAL A 281 1.39 -15.19 25.31
C VAL A 281 0.11 -15.14 26.14
N HIS A 282 0.09 -14.73 27.40
CA HIS A 282 1.17 -14.30 28.27
C HIS A 282 1.32 -15.30 29.39
N LEU A 283 2.54 -15.75 29.66
CA LEU A 283 2.76 -16.73 30.71
C LEU A 283 2.56 -16.09 32.08
N SER A 284 1.54 -16.55 32.79
CA SER A 284 1.19 -16.10 34.13
C SER A 284 1.48 -17.17 35.19
N ALA A 285 1.35 -18.45 34.86
CA ALA A 285 1.49 -19.57 35.80
C ALA A 285 2.92 -20.14 35.82
N VAL A 286 3.53 -20.20 36.99
CA VAL A 286 4.87 -20.81 37.16
C VAL A 286 4.86 -22.32 36.90
N GLU A 287 3.71 -22.98 37.08
CA GLU A 287 3.54 -24.41 36.88
C GLU A 287 3.78 -24.84 35.43
N ALA A 288 3.60 -23.93 34.47
CA ALA A 288 3.86 -24.17 33.04
C ALA A 288 5.36 -24.21 32.69
N ILE A 289 6.23 -23.61 33.51
CA ILE A 289 7.66 -23.44 33.21
C ILE A 289 8.35 -24.80 33.03
N ALA A 290 8.03 -25.77 33.88
CA ALA A 290 8.63 -27.11 33.80
C ALA A 290 8.33 -27.80 32.47
N GLN A 291 7.07 -27.72 32.00
CA GLN A 291 6.64 -28.30 30.73
C GLN A 291 7.30 -27.62 29.53
N LEU A 292 7.39 -26.28 29.54
CA LEU A 292 8.08 -25.53 28.48
C LEU A 292 9.57 -25.89 28.42
N ARG A 293 10.23 -26.04 29.57
CA ARG A 293 11.65 -26.39 29.64
C ARG A 293 11.91 -27.80 29.14
N GLU A 294 11.06 -28.75 29.52
CA GLU A 294 11.12 -30.13 29.02
C GLU A 294 10.95 -30.17 27.50
N ALA A 295 9.95 -29.46 26.97
CA ALA A 295 9.72 -29.36 25.52
C ALA A 295 10.94 -28.81 24.76
N ARG A 296 11.56 -27.73 25.28
CA ARG A 296 12.79 -27.17 24.68
C ARG A 296 13.95 -28.16 24.73
N THR A 297 14.09 -28.92 25.82
CA THR A 297 15.11 -29.98 25.94
C THR A 297 14.87 -31.09 24.90
N ASN A 298 13.60 -31.36 24.58
CA ASN A 298 13.19 -32.30 23.53
C ASN A 298 13.26 -31.71 22.10
N GLY A 299 13.81 -30.51 21.93
CA GLY A 299 14.05 -29.89 20.63
C GLY A 299 12.89 -29.05 20.08
N VAL A 300 11.80 -28.88 20.83
CA VAL A 300 10.69 -28.00 20.43
C VAL A 300 11.13 -26.53 20.51
N ARG A 301 10.92 -25.78 19.43
CA ARG A 301 11.24 -24.34 19.37
C ARG A 301 10.17 -23.49 20.03
N ILE A 302 10.00 -23.64 21.35
CA ILE A 302 9.01 -22.88 22.13
C ILE A 302 9.67 -21.86 23.05
N THR A 303 9.05 -20.70 23.17
CA THR A 303 9.43 -19.61 24.09
C THR A 303 8.18 -19.06 24.76
N ALA A 304 8.33 -18.21 25.77
CA ALA A 304 7.21 -17.50 26.39
C ALA A 304 7.54 -16.01 26.59
N GLU A 305 6.52 -15.18 26.63
CA GLU A 305 6.60 -13.83 27.19
C GLU A 305 5.85 -13.79 28.53
N THR A 306 6.24 -12.85 29.39
CA THR A 306 5.43 -12.44 30.53
C THR A 306 5.20 -10.93 30.48
N CYS A 307 4.36 -10.39 31.37
CA CYS A 307 3.94 -9.00 31.33
C CYS A 307 4.42 -8.23 32.55
N PHE A 308 4.57 -6.90 32.41
CA PHE A 308 4.93 -6.02 33.53
C PHE A 308 4.02 -6.23 34.75
N HIS A 309 2.73 -6.49 34.54
CA HIS A 309 1.77 -6.70 35.61
C HIS A 309 1.91 -8.04 36.34
N TYR A 310 2.35 -9.12 35.70
CA TYR A 310 2.64 -10.38 36.40
C TYR A 310 3.93 -10.32 37.22
N LEU A 311 4.82 -9.38 36.89
CA LEU A 311 6.07 -9.14 37.60
C LEU A 311 5.96 -8.08 38.72
N SER A 312 4.85 -7.33 38.79
CA SER A 312 4.70 -6.19 39.72
C SER A 312 3.40 -6.20 40.55
N LEU A 313 2.41 -7.01 40.19
CA LEU A 313 1.14 -7.12 40.91
C LEU A 313 0.97 -8.53 41.46
N ALA A 314 0.36 -8.63 42.64
CA ALA A 314 0.08 -9.89 43.32
C ALA A 314 -1.37 -9.90 43.81
N ALA A 315 -2.05 -11.04 43.68
CA ALA A 315 -3.47 -11.23 43.96
C ALA A 315 -3.87 -10.77 45.36
N GLU A 316 -3.02 -11.01 46.35
CA GLU A 316 -3.25 -10.68 47.76
C GLU A 316 -3.38 -9.17 48.03
N THR A 317 -2.87 -8.34 47.11
CA THR A 317 -2.89 -6.87 47.24
C THR A 317 -4.08 -6.22 46.54
N ILE A 318 -4.85 -6.98 45.77
CA ILE A 318 -5.96 -6.49 44.98
C ILE A 318 -7.20 -6.40 45.86
N LYS A 319 -7.80 -5.21 45.91
CA LYS A 319 -9.03 -4.98 46.67
C LYS A 319 -10.24 -5.54 45.92
N ASP A 320 -11.19 -6.09 46.66
CA ASP A 320 -12.49 -6.47 46.11
C ASP A 320 -13.14 -5.25 45.42
N GLY A 321 -13.71 -5.49 44.24
CA GLY A 321 -14.29 -4.48 43.37
C GLY A 321 -13.30 -3.69 42.51
N ASP A 322 -11.98 -3.81 42.70
CA ASP A 322 -11.00 -3.04 41.91
C ASP A 322 -10.69 -3.70 40.55
N THR A 323 -11.68 -3.61 39.65
CA THR A 323 -11.69 -4.18 38.31
C THR A 323 -10.63 -3.61 37.35
N ARG A 324 -9.86 -2.59 37.76
CA ARG A 324 -8.66 -2.15 37.03
C ARG A 324 -7.63 -3.28 36.90
N HIS A 325 -7.65 -4.24 37.82
CA HIS A 325 -6.76 -5.42 37.84
C HIS A 325 -7.29 -6.61 37.03
N LYS A 326 -8.49 -6.50 36.45
CA LYS A 326 -9.10 -7.57 35.66
C LYS A 326 -8.32 -7.79 34.36
N CYS A 327 -7.68 -8.95 34.23
CA CYS A 327 -7.07 -9.47 33.00
C CYS A 327 -7.15 -10.99 32.97
N CYS A 328 -6.96 -11.58 31.80
CA CYS A 328 -6.91 -13.03 31.59
C CYS A 328 -5.62 -13.31 30.79
N PRO A 329 -4.74 -14.24 31.19
CA PRO A 329 -4.78 -14.96 32.48
C PRO A 329 -4.77 -14.00 33.70
N PRO A 330 -5.30 -14.42 34.86
CA PRO A 330 -5.41 -13.54 36.02
C PRO A 330 -4.04 -13.25 36.66
N ILE A 331 -3.90 -12.07 37.30
CA ILE A 331 -2.77 -11.80 38.22
C ILE A 331 -2.83 -12.83 39.35
N ARG A 332 -1.73 -13.54 39.57
CA ARG A 332 -1.61 -14.64 40.55
C ARG A 332 -0.98 -14.18 41.85
N THR A 333 -0.75 -15.11 42.76
CA THR A 333 -0.19 -14.88 44.09
C THR A 333 1.23 -14.31 44.06
N GLN A 334 1.66 -13.69 45.15
CA GLN A 334 3.03 -13.21 45.33
C GLN A 334 4.07 -14.33 45.09
N SER A 335 3.79 -15.53 45.60
CA SER A 335 4.67 -16.70 45.40
C SER A 335 4.84 -17.09 43.93
N ASN A 336 3.79 -16.91 43.12
CA ASN A 336 3.87 -17.14 41.68
C ASN A 336 4.67 -16.02 41.00
N GLN A 337 4.45 -14.77 41.36
CA GLN A 337 5.26 -13.64 40.88
C GLN A 337 6.76 -13.87 41.16
N ASP A 338 7.11 -14.29 42.39
CA ASP A 338 8.49 -14.59 42.76
C ASP A 338 9.08 -15.71 41.88
N GLY A 339 8.30 -16.76 41.59
CA GLY A 339 8.74 -17.83 40.70
C GLY A 339 8.94 -17.42 39.23
N LEU A 340 8.17 -16.43 38.74
CA LEU A 340 8.41 -15.83 37.42
C LEU A 340 9.73 -15.05 37.39
N TRP A 341 10.02 -14.28 38.44
CA TRP A 341 11.30 -13.59 38.60
C TRP A 341 12.48 -14.56 38.69
N ASP A 342 12.33 -15.63 39.46
CA ASP A 342 13.33 -16.70 39.57
C ASP A 342 13.62 -17.33 38.21
N GLU A 343 12.61 -17.50 37.34
CA GLU A 343 12.81 -18.03 35.99
C GLU A 343 13.48 -17.04 35.04
N MET A 344 13.15 -15.75 35.10
CA MET A 344 13.74 -14.74 34.23
C MET A 344 15.22 -14.47 34.55
N THR A 345 15.60 -14.57 35.82
CA THR A 345 16.95 -14.29 36.31
C THR A 345 17.91 -15.48 36.18
N ARG A 346 17.44 -16.62 35.67
CA ARG A 346 18.31 -17.79 35.44
C ARG A 346 19.36 -17.48 34.38
N GLU A 347 20.61 -17.79 34.71
CA GLU A 347 21.74 -17.71 33.77
C GLU A 347 21.62 -18.76 32.64
N ASP A 348 21.07 -19.95 32.94
CA ASP A 348 20.95 -21.11 32.04
C ASP A 348 19.68 -21.09 31.17
N ASP A 349 19.61 -20.14 30.23
CA ASP A 349 18.66 -20.15 29.11
C ASP A 349 17.16 -20.22 29.50
N SER A 350 16.69 -19.23 30.27
CA SER A 350 15.27 -19.03 30.66
C SER A 350 14.25 -19.30 29.56
N VAL A 351 13.11 -19.93 29.85
CA VAL A 351 12.02 -20.15 28.87
C VAL A 351 11.26 -18.86 28.56
N ILE A 352 11.22 -17.93 29.52
CA ILE A 352 10.64 -16.59 29.35
C ILE A 352 11.71 -15.71 28.69
N LYS A 353 11.44 -15.26 27.47
CA LYS A 353 12.41 -14.49 26.67
C LYS A 353 12.13 -13.00 26.69
N THR A 354 10.89 -12.61 26.77
CA THR A 354 10.46 -11.22 26.55
C THR A 354 9.52 -10.76 27.66
N VAL A 355 9.57 -9.47 27.94
CA VAL A 355 8.64 -8.79 28.84
C VAL A 355 7.95 -7.67 28.06
N VAL A 356 6.62 -7.74 27.99
CA VAL A 356 5.77 -6.84 27.18
C VAL A 356 4.68 -6.19 28.02
N SER A 357 3.94 -5.23 27.45
CA SER A 357 2.87 -4.56 28.19
C SER A 357 1.57 -5.34 28.27
N ASP A 358 1.24 -6.09 27.22
CA ASP A 358 -0.13 -6.51 26.91
C ASP A 358 -1.10 -5.33 27.06
N HIS A 359 -0.78 -4.23 26.40
CA HIS A 359 -1.59 -3.03 26.53
C HIS A 359 -2.96 -3.24 25.88
N SER A 360 -3.93 -3.60 26.72
CA SER A 360 -5.31 -3.93 26.33
C SER A 360 -6.32 -3.02 27.03
N PRO A 361 -6.40 -1.74 26.61
CA PRO A 361 -7.36 -0.77 27.14
C PRO A 361 -8.76 -0.97 26.56
N CYS A 362 -9.77 -0.61 27.35
CA CYS A 362 -11.16 -0.47 26.91
C CYS A 362 -11.79 0.80 27.52
N THR A 363 -13.04 1.07 27.18
CA THR A 363 -13.75 2.23 27.74
C THR A 363 -14.08 2.04 29.23
N PRO A 364 -14.12 3.11 30.05
CA PRO A 364 -14.33 3.00 31.49
C PRO A 364 -15.62 2.29 31.91
N ASN A 365 -16.69 2.42 31.11
CA ASN A 365 -17.96 1.75 31.35
C ASN A 365 -17.87 0.22 31.23
N LEU A 366 -16.97 -0.31 30.40
CA LEU A 366 -16.75 -1.75 30.28
C LEU A 366 -15.88 -2.30 31.41
N LYS A 367 -15.15 -1.44 32.13
CA LYS A 367 -14.39 -1.84 33.32
C LYS A 367 -15.23 -1.95 34.58
N LEU A 368 -16.46 -1.44 34.62
CA LEU A 368 -17.33 -1.47 35.81
C LEU A 368 -16.62 -0.96 37.08
N LEU A 369 -15.92 0.17 36.95
CA LEU A 369 -15.14 0.74 38.04
C LEU A 369 -16.05 1.13 39.21
N PRO A 370 -15.67 0.84 40.47
CA PRO A 370 -16.42 1.26 41.64
C PRO A 370 -16.45 2.79 41.75
N ALA A 371 -17.55 3.35 42.26
CA ALA A 371 -17.83 4.79 42.29
C ALA A 371 -16.75 5.71 42.91
N HIS A 372 -15.84 5.17 43.72
CA HIS A 372 -14.75 5.93 44.34
C HIS A 372 -13.53 6.12 43.43
N LEU A 373 -13.47 5.43 42.29
CA LEU A 373 -12.40 5.54 41.30
C LEU A 373 -12.77 6.54 40.19
N ALA A 374 -11.79 7.28 39.71
CA ALA A 374 -11.97 8.23 38.63
C ALA A 374 -12.36 7.51 37.34
N GLY A 375 -13.37 8.04 36.63
CA GLY A 375 -13.89 7.43 35.39
C GLY A 375 -15.01 6.41 35.59
N ALA A 376 -15.43 6.14 36.84
CA ALA A 376 -16.64 5.34 37.11
C ALA A 376 -17.88 6.02 36.49
N THR A 377 -18.60 5.28 35.64
CA THR A 377 -19.86 5.73 35.04
C THR A 377 -21.03 5.08 35.77
N GLN A 378 -22.01 5.88 36.22
CA GLN A 378 -23.26 5.36 36.79
C GLN A 378 -23.98 4.50 35.73
N PRO A 379 -24.33 3.23 36.01
CA PRO A 379 -24.89 2.35 34.98
C PRO A 379 -26.26 2.84 34.51
N SER A 380 -26.41 3.04 33.20
CA SER A 380 -27.72 3.14 32.56
C SER A 380 -28.19 1.72 32.18
N ASN A 381 -29.05 1.12 33.02
CA ASN A 381 -29.84 -0.10 32.74
C ASN A 381 -29.12 -1.47 32.71
N THR A 382 -28.17 -1.77 33.61
CA THR A 382 -27.67 -3.16 33.79
C THR A 382 -27.71 -3.59 35.25
N ASP A 383 -28.21 -4.81 35.51
CA ASP A 383 -28.38 -5.45 36.83
C ASP A 383 -27.06 -5.84 37.54
N GLY A 384 -25.91 -5.29 37.13
CA GLY A 384 -24.59 -5.62 37.70
C GLY A 384 -24.22 -4.73 38.89
N GLU A 385 -23.64 -5.31 39.94
CA GLU A 385 -23.05 -4.57 41.05
C GLU A 385 -21.75 -3.85 40.61
N ASP A 386 -21.52 -2.62 41.10
CA ASP A 386 -20.26 -1.88 40.89
C ASP A 386 -19.05 -2.77 41.28
N GLY A 387 -18.08 -2.95 40.37
CA GLY A 387 -16.87 -3.74 40.63
C GLY A 387 -16.97 -5.26 40.39
N ASP A 388 -17.96 -5.74 39.62
CA ASP A 388 -18.06 -7.15 39.23
C ASP A 388 -16.90 -7.60 38.31
N PHE A 389 -16.03 -8.49 38.78
CA PHE A 389 -14.90 -9.01 38.02
C PHE A 389 -15.31 -9.95 36.87
N PHE A 390 -16.49 -10.57 36.90
CA PHE A 390 -16.96 -11.49 35.85
C PHE A 390 -17.57 -10.72 34.68
N ALA A 391 -18.26 -9.61 34.96
CA ALA A 391 -18.82 -8.75 33.94
C ALA A 391 -17.82 -7.70 33.39
N ALA A 392 -16.80 -7.32 34.16
CA ALA A 392 -15.80 -6.35 33.73
C ALA A 392 -14.90 -6.89 32.60
N TRP A 393 -14.62 -6.03 31.62
CA TRP A 393 -13.71 -6.31 30.52
C TRP A 393 -12.27 -6.58 30.99
N GLY A 394 -11.64 -7.60 30.42
CA GLY A 394 -10.25 -8.00 30.72
C GLY A 394 -9.20 -7.22 29.94
N GLY A 395 -8.15 -6.76 30.62
CA GLY A 395 -6.99 -6.10 29.99
C GLY A 395 -6.37 -5.04 30.88
N ILE A 396 -5.04 -4.87 30.80
CA ILE A 396 -4.28 -3.88 31.60
C ILE A 396 -3.70 -2.79 30.69
N SER A 397 -3.93 -1.53 31.03
CA SER A 397 -3.29 -0.41 30.33
C SER A 397 -1.93 -0.08 30.95
N SER A 398 -0.84 -0.41 30.25
CA SER A 398 0.52 -0.11 30.74
C SER A 398 1.52 0.37 29.68
N VAL A 399 1.15 0.51 28.40
CA VAL A 399 2.07 1.03 27.37
C VAL A 399 2.54 2.43 27.78
N GLY A 400 3.87 2.62 27.81
CA GLY A 400 4.49 3.85 28.30
C GLY A 400 4.90 3.85 29.78
N LEU A 401 4.47 2.87 30.58
CA LEU A 401 4.87 2.72 31.99
C LEU A 401 5.84 1.56 32.22
N GLY A 402 5.94 0.64 31.25
CA GLY A 402 6.63 -0.65 31.38
C GLY A 402 8.07 -0.56 31.89
N LEU A 403 8.90 0.31 31.31
CA LEU A 403 10.30 0.48 31.74
C LEU A 403 10.40 0.91 33.21
N SER A 404 9.57 1.88 33.63
CA SER A 404 9.53 2.35 35.02
C SER A 404 8.99 1.29 35.98
N ILE A 405 7.96 0.54 35.58
CA ILE A 405 7.42 -0.58 36.38
C ILE A 405 8.50 -1.62 36.61
N LEU A 406 9.10 -2.11 35.52
CA LEU A 406 10.09 -3.18 35.57
C LEU A 406 11.35 -2.75 36.33
N TRP A 407 11.80 -1.51 36.16
CA TRP A 407 12.93 -0.96 36.89
C TRP A 407 12.63 -0.84 38.38
N THR A 408 11.43 -0.38 38.76
CA THR A 408 11.02 -0.23 40.17
C THR A 408 11.05 -1.58 40.88
N GLU A 409 10.38 -2.60 40.33
CA GLU A 409 10.35 -3.95 40.93
C GLU A 409 11.71 -4.65 40.86
N GLY A 410 12.47 -4.41 39.80
CA GLY A 410 13.79 -5.00 39.59
C GLY A 410 14.84 -4.52 40.60
N GLN A 411 14.70 -3.32 41.18
CA GLN A 411 15.67 -2.78 42.15
C GLN A 411 15.80 -3.66 43.39
N GLU A 412 14.67 -4.13 43.92
CA GLU A 412 14.65 -5.01 45.11
C GLU A 412 15.27 -6.38 44.80
N ARG A 413 15.32 -6.75 43.52
CA ARG A 413 15.76 -8.05 43.00
C ARG A 413 17.13 -8.01 42.33
N GLN A 414 17.85 -6.89 42.44
CA GLN A 414 19.19 -6.69 41.87
C GLN A 414 19.27 -6.87 40.35
N ILE A 415 18.18 -6.54 39.65
CA ILE A 415 18.13 -6.61 38.18
C ILE A 415 18.98 -5.48 37.58
N SER A 416 19.82 -5.82 36.61
CA SER A 416 20.64 -4.84 35.91
C SER A 416 19.86 -4.13 34.79
N ILE A 417 20.31 -2.96 34.36
CA ILE A 417 19.68 -2.28 33.22
C ILE A 417 19.93 -3.05 31.92
N GLU A 418 21.03 -3.80 31.84
CA GLU A 418 21.34 -4.71 30.75
C GLU A 418 20.31 -5.84 30.62
N ASP A 419 19.81 -6.38 31.74
CA ASP A 419 18.74 -7.39 31.74
C ASP A 419 17.44 -6.81 31.17
N VAL A 420 17.10 -5.58 31.56
CA VAL A 420 15.94 -4.86 31.02
C VAL A 420 16.07 -4.65 29.52
N VAL A 421 17.24 -4.21 29.03
CA VAL A 421 17.50 -4.05 27.58
C VAL A 421 17.42 -5.39 26.85
N LYS A 422 17.94 -6.46 27.45
CA LYS A 422 17.85 -7.81 26.89
C LYS A 422 16.39 -8.24 26.73
N TRP A 423 15.55 -8.07 27.76
CA TRP A 423 14.15 -8.51 27.74
C TRP A 423 13.23 -7.64 26.88
N CYS A 424 13.39 -6.31 26.92
CA CYS A 424 12.45 -5.37 26.31
C CYS A 424 12.95 -4.71 25.01
N CYS A 425 14.22 -4.90 24.65
CA CYS A 425 14.77 -4.38 23.39
C CYS A 425 15.30 -5.51 22.51
N THR A 426 16.32 -6.25 22.96
CA THR A 426 17.01 -7.24 22.12
C THR A 426 16.13 -8.45 21.82
N ASN A 427 15.52 -9.06 22.84
CA ASN A 427 14.72 -10.26 22.66
C ASN A 427 13.38 -9.98 21.98
N THR A 428 12.73 -8.85 22.28
CA THR A 428 11.48 -8.44 21.61
C THR A 428 11.73 -8.08 20.15
N ALA A 429 12.82 -7.36 19.82
CA ALA A 429 13.21 -7.13 18.42
C ALA A 429 13.44 -8.47 17.69
N LYS A 430 14.10 -9.44 18.33
CA LYS A 430 14.31 -10.77 17.76
C LYS A 430 13.01 -11.57 17.58
N GLN A 431 12.09 -11.53 18.56
CA GLN A 431 10.78 -12.20 18.49
C GLN A 431 10.01 -11.81 17.22
N VAL A 432 10.14 -10.54 16.80
CA VAL A 432 9.34 -9.95 15.71
C VAL A 432 10.16 -9.70 14.44
N GLY A 433 11.38 -10.25 14.36
CA GLY A 433 12.25 -10.21 13.17
C GLY A 433 12.83 -8.82 12.85
N LEU A 434 13.17 -8.04 13.87
CA LEU A 434 13.75 -6.69 13.79
C LEU A 434 15.17 -6.58 14.36
N ASP A 435 15.75 -7.69 14.83
CA ASP A 435 17.10 -7.80 15.41
C ASP A 435 18.24 -7.32 14.50
N HIS A 436 18.01 -7.27 13.19
CA HIS A 436 18.97 -6.75 12.20
C HIS A 436 19.02 -5.21 12.12
N ARG A 437 18.09 -4.51 12.79
CA ARG A 437 18.00 -3.03 12.72
C ARG A 437 17.56 -2.34 14.00
N LYS A 438 17.02 -3.06 14.99
CA LYS A 438 16.55 -2.56 16.29
C LYS A 438 16.95 -3.50 17.41
N GLY A 439 16.87 -3.02 18.64
CA GLY A 439 17.13 -3.82 19.85
C GLY A 439 18.54 -3.67 20.42
N ASP A 440 19.39 -2.83 19.83
CA ASP A 440 20.73 -2.47 20.34
C ASP A 440 21.17 -1.10 19.78
N ILE A 441 22.17 -0.47 20.42
CA ILE A 441 22.88 0.72 19.94
C ILE A 441 24.12 0.26 19.18
N ALA A 442 24.01 0.07 17.87
CA ALA A 442 25.12 -0.41 17.04
C ALA A 442 25.11 0.24 15.66
N VAL A 443 26.29 0.30 15.01
CA VAL A 443 26.40 0.85 13.64
C VAL A 443 25.51 0.06 12.68
N GLY A 444 24.71 0.77 11.88
CA GLY A 444 23.72 0.20 10.96
C GLY A 444 22.31 0.02 11.55
N PHE A 445 22.16 0.10 12.87
CA PHE A 445 20.85 0.08 13.53
C PHE A 445 20.14 1.42 13.37
N ASP A 446 18.81 1.41 13.48
CA ASP A 446 18.03 2.64 13.55
C ASP A 446 18.48 3.46 14.76
N GLY A 447 18.59 4.78 14.60
CA GLY A 447 18.97 5.73 15.65
C GLY A 447 17.85 5.97 16.67
N ASP A 448 17.33 4.88 17.21
CA ASP A 448 16.22 4.83 18.14
C ASP A 448 16.77 4.74 19.56
N ILE A 449 16.57 5.80 20.36
CA ILE A 449 17.21 5.95 21.67
C ILE A 449 16.19 6.41 22.69
N ALA A 450 16.16 5.75 23.85
CA ALA A 450 15.47 6.22 25.04
C ALA A 450 16.50 6.78 26.03
N VAL A 451 16.31 8.04 26.44
CA VAL A 451 17.14 8.69 27.47
C VAL A 451 16.48 8.43 28.82
N PHE A 452 17.11 7.61 29.65
CA PHE A 452 16.54 7.09 30.89
C PHE A 452 17.25 7.65 32.13
N ASP A 453 16.48 8.29 33.00
CA ASP A 453 16.89 8.71 34.33
C ASP A 453 16.49 7.62 35.33
N ASP A 454 17.44 6.79 35.71
CA ASP A 454 17.22 5.63 36.57
C ASP A 454 17.00 5.98 38.05
N GLU A 455 17.23 7.24 38.45
CA GLU A 455 17.11 7.69 39.84
C GLU A 455 15.85 8.52 40.11
N ALA A 456 15.34 9.24 39.12
CA ALA A 456 14.12 10.02 39.27
C ALA A 456 12.89 9.14 39.59
N THR A 457 11.97 9.68 40.38
CA THR A 457 10.69 9.06 40.72
C THR A 457 9.52 9.92 40.25
N PHE A 458 8.38 9.29 40.00
CA PHE A 458 7.13 9.98 39.73
C PHE A 458 5.93 9.16 40.22
N VAL A 459 4.84 9.86 40.52
CA VAL A 459 3.55 9.22 40.83
C VAL A 459 2.78 9.05 39.53
N VAL A 460 2.22 7.86 39.31
CA VAL A 460 1.36 7.59 38.16
C VAL A 460 0.00 8.22 38.40
N GLU A 461 -0.27 9.31 37.69
CA GLU A 461 -1.52 10.07 37.77
C GLU A 461 -2.21 10.10 36.39
N PRO A 462 -3.52 10.41 36.32
CA PRO A 462 -4.23 10.56 35.05
C PRO A 462 -3.58 11.54 34.07
N SER A 463 -2.87 12.55 34.58
CA SER A 463 -2.09 13.54 33.81
C SER A 463 -0.87 12.92 33.09
N THR A 464 -0.33 11.83 33.63
CA THR A 464 0.85 11.12 33.12
C THR A 464 0.51 9.90 32.27
N MET A 465 -0.71 9.37 32.38
CA MET A 465 -1.20 8.32 31.51
C MET A 465 -1.55 8.93 30.16
N LEU A 466 -0.86 8.55 29.08
CA LEU A 466 -1.12 9.13 27.75
C LEU A 466 -2.04 8.28 26.86
N PHE A 467 -2.27 7.02 27.21
CA PHE A 467 -3.27 6.16 26.56
C PHE A 467 -4.68 6.75 26.78
N ARG A 468 -5.61 6.47 25.86
CA ARG A 468 -6.90 7.17 25.73
C ARG A 468 -7.72 7.14 27.02
N ASN A 469 -7.96 5.95 27.55
CA ASN A 469 -8.76 5.74 28.75
C ASN A 469 -7.84 5.65 29.98
N LYS A 470 -7.87 6.66 30.86
CA LYS A 470 -6.96 6.85 32.01
C LYS A 470 -7.25 5.88 33.16
N CYS A 471 -7.25 4.59 32.87
CA CYS A 471 -7.59 3.49 33.77
C CYS A 471 -6.44 2.49 33.78
N SER A 472 -5.79 2.35 34.94
CA SER A 472 -4.65 1.45 35.13
C SER A 472 -4.52 1.06 36.60
N PRO A 473 -4.13 -0.19 36.93
CA PRO A 473 -3.88 -0.61 38.32
C PRO A 473 -2.68 0.09 38.95
N TYR A 474 -1.87 0.81 38.16
CA TYR A 474 -0.72 1.57 38.65
C TYR A 474 -1.07 2.98 39.11
N GLU A 475 -2.32 3.44 38.95
CA GLU A 475 -2.74 4.76 39.42
C GLU A 475 -2.42 4.98 40.91
N ASN A 476 -1.82 6.12 41.22
CA ASN A 476 -1.31 6.53 42.53
C ASN A 476 -0.12 5.71 43.05
N LYS A 477 0.46 4.79 42.27
CA LYS A 477 1.74 4.17 42.62
C LYS A 477 2.89 5.11 42.30
N THR A 478 3.93 5.09 43.14
CA THR A 478 5.20 5.80 42.88
C THR A 478 6.14 4.85 42.16
N LEU A 479 6.60 5.23 40.97
CA LEU A 479 7.57 4.47 40.19
C LEU A 479 8.90 5.19 40.17
N LYS A 480 10.00 4.42 40.16
CA LYS A 480 11.36 4.88 39.94
C LYS A 480 11.79 4.59 38.50
N GLY A 481 12.62 5.46 37.94
CA GLY A 481 13.02 5.42 36.54
C GLY A 481 12.10 6.27 35.66
N VAL A 482 12.62 7.31 35.03
CA VAL A 482 11.87 8.22 34.16
C VAL A 482 12.52 8.31 32.79
N VAL A 483 11.74 8.06 31.73
CA VAL A 483 12.17 8.39 30.37
C VAL A 483 12.09 9.91 30.17
N ARG A 484 13.26 10.53 29.99
CA ARG A 484 13.41 11.97 29.78
C ARG A 484 13.10 12.35 28.34
N GLU A 485 13.62 11.57 27.40
CA GLU A 485 13.48 11.81 25.97
C GLU A 485 13.37 10.50 25.20
N THR A 486 12.65 10.55 24.09
CA THR A 486 12.55 9.45 23.14
C THR A 486 12.92 9.96 21.75
N TRP A 487 13.86 9.27 21.13
CA TRP A 487 14.39 9.58 19.80
C TRP A 487 14.06 8.43 18.85
N LEU A 488 13.55 8.77 17.66
CA LEU A 488 13.27 7.84 16.57
C LEU A 488 14.12 8.27 15.37
N ARG A 489 15.00 7.39 14.89
CA ARG A 489 15.87 7.65 13.74
C ARG A 489 16.69 8.95 13.85
N GLY A 490 17.18 9.28 15.04
CA GLY A 490 17.95 10.48 15.33
C GLY A 490 17.13 11.77 15.45
N LYS A 491 15.80 11.68 15.44
CA LYS A 491 14.88 12.79 15.68
C LYS A 491 14.21 12.63 17.05
N LYS A 492 14.22 13.71 17.84
CA LYS A 492 13.54 13.78 19.12
C LYS A 492 12.02 13.84 18.90
N ILE A 493 11.28 12.81 19.32
CA ILE A 493 9.83 12.72 19.12
C ILE A 493 9.02 13.05 20.38
N HIS A 494 9.64 12.91 21.56
CA HIS A 494 9.01 13.21 22.85
C HIS A 494 10.04 13.69 23.87
N THR A 495 9.66 14.66 24.70
CA THR A 495 10.37 15.00 25.94
C THR A 495 9.40 15.08 27.11
N ARG A 496 9.88 14.71 28.30
CA ARG A 496 9.09 14.80 29.53
C ARG A 496 8.68 16.24 29.87
N GLU A 497 9.50 17.22 29.51
CA GLU A 497 9.32 18.63 29.87
C GLU A 497 8.43 19.40 28.88
N CYS A 498 8.62 19.17 27.57
CA CYS A 498 7.92 19.92 26.52
C CYS A 498 6.84 19.09 25.81
N GLY A 499 6.68 17.81 26.16
CA GLY A 499 5.74 16.89 25.54
C GLY A 499 6.16 16.50 24.13
N PHE A 500 5.20 16.46 23.21
CA PHE A 500 5.42 16.10 21.81
C PHE A 500 5.76 17.34 20.98
N VAL A 501 6.71 17.22 20.07
CA VAL A 501 7.21 18.36 19.28
C VAL A 501 6.24 18.68 18.12
N GLU A 502 5.42 19.73 18.23
CA GLU A 502 4.36 20.10 17.26
C GLU A 502 4.84 20.38 15.82
N LYS A 503 6.10 20.79 15.62
CA LYS A 503 6.72 20.95 14.28
C LYS A 503 7.30 19.66 13.70
N GLY A 504 7.13 18.55 14.39
CA GLY A 504 7.73 17.26 14.09
C GLY A 504 6.75 16.11 14.18
N GLN A 505 5.54 16.24 13.59
CA GLN A 505 4.97 15.03 12.97
C GLN A 505 6.04 14.54 12.00
N PRO A 506 6.67 13.38 12.24
CA PRO A 506 7.59 12.84 11.27
C PRO A 506 6.77 12.66 9.98
N SER A 507 7.28 13.16 8.84
CA SER A 507 6.63 12.88 7.56
C SER A 507 6.41 11.37 7.43
N GLU A 508 5.40 10.93 6.67
CA GLU A 508 5.11 9.49 6.46
C GLU A 508 6.35 8.67 6.02
N GLU A 509 7.39 9.33 5.49
CA GLU A 509 8.70 8.74 5.18
C GLU A 509 9.55 8.32 6.41
N HIS A 510 9.26 8.82 7.62
CA HIS A 510 10.11 8.67 8.82
C HIS A 510 9.51 7.83 9.96
N ILE A 511 8.20 7.60 9.99
CA ILE A 511 7.56 6.59 10.87
C ILE A 511 7.17 5.41 10.00
N GLY A 512 7.81 4.27 10.24
CA GLY A 512 7.69 3.11 9.38
C GLY A 512 6.62 2.15 9.87
N ILE A 513 5.76 1.70 8.96
CA ILE A 513 5.11 0.41 9.12
C ILE A 513 6.15 -0.66 8.85
N VAL A 514 6.44 -1.49 9.86
CA VAL A 514 7.54 -2.45 9.79
C VAL A 514 6.97 -3.83 9.43
N PHE A 515 7.21 -4.28 8.20
CA PHE A 515 6.81 -5.60 7.70
C PHE A 515 7.90 -6.68 7.78
N GLY A 516 7.50 -7.93 8.04
CA GLY A 516 8.34 -9.12 8.16
C GLY A 516 9.32 -9.31 7.00
N VAL A 517 10.53 -9.83 7.29
CA VAL A 517 11.50 -10.23 6.26
C VAL A 517 11.46 -11.74 6.12
N SER A 518 11.00 -12.24 4.97
CA SER A 518 11.04 -13.66 4.64
C SER A 518 12.50 -14.10 4.40
N ARG A 519 13.02 -15.05 5.20
CA ARG A 519 14.29 -15.75 4.90
C ARG A 519 14.04 -16.78 3.79
N GLY A 520 14.87 -16.74 2.75
CA GLY A 520 14.53 -17.22 1.42
C GLY A 520 14.38 -18.73 1.22
N VAL A 521 13.42 -19.07 0.37
CA VAL A 521 13.57 -20.08 -0.69
C VAL A 521 13.24 -19.38 -2.00
N VAL A 522 14.17 -19.48 -2.94
CA VAL A 522 14.04 -19.02 -4.32
C VAL A 522 12.95 -19.85 -5.00
N GLN A 523 11.74 -19.30 -5.08
CA GLN A 523 10.72 -19.75 -6.03
C GLN A 523 9.81 -18.59 -6.39
N ASN A 524 9.87 -18.20 -7.66
CA ASN A 524 9.01 -17.22 -8.30
C ASN A 524 7.53 -17.58 -8.11
N SER A 525 6.79 -16.77 -7.35
CA SER A 525 5.38 -16.54 -7.66
C SER A 525 5.09 -15.04 -7.64
N ALA A 526 4.54 -14.57 -8.76
CA ALA A 526 4.23 -13.19 -9.04
C ALA A 526 3.06 -12.67 -8.18
N ASP A 527 2.98 -11.34 -8.09
CA ASP A 527 1.89 -10.49 -7.60
C ASP A 527 1.88 -10.18 -6.09
N THR A 528 1.73 -8.95 -5.60
CA THR A 528 1.15 -7.72 -6.19
C THR A 528 1.80 -6.48 -5.55
N VAL A 529 2.77 -5.86 -6.23
CA VAL A 529 3.24 -4.51 -5.88
C VAL A 529 2.14 -3.53 -6.29
N ILE A 530 1.48 -2.89 -5.32
CA ILE A 530 0.63 -1.73 -5.63
C ILE A 530 1.57 -0.66 -6.18
N PRO A 531 1.46 -0.26 -7.46
CA PRO A 531 2.39 0.71 -8.02
C PRO A 531 2.29 1.99 -7.20
N PHE A 532 3.42 2.52 -6.75
CA PHE A 532 3.56 3.78 -6.00
C PHE A 532 2.71 4.93 -6.60
N ARG A 533 2.48 4.87 -7.91
CA ARG A 533 1.56 5.71 -8.67
C ARG A 533 0.09 5.73 -8.18
N LYS A 534 -0.43 4.62 -7.63
CA LYS A 534 -1.79 4.51 -7.08
C LYS A 534 -1.88 5.21 -5.73
N GLN A 535 -0.91 5.01 -4.84
CA GLN A 535 -0.77 5.75 -3.57
C GLN A 535 -0.72 7.27 -3.81
N LEU A 536 0.11 7.74 -4.75
CA LEU A 536 0.19 9.18 -5.09
C LEU A 536 -1.09 9.74 -5.69
N LYS A 537 -1.85 8.93 -6.45
CA LYS A 537 -3.12 9.34 -7.04
C LYS A 537 -4.22 9.46 -5.98
N ASP A 538 -4.16 8.59 -4.97
CA ASP A 538 -5.08 8.57 -3.83
C ASP A 538 -4.75 9.72 -2.85
N GLU A 539 -3.46 10.01 -2.62
CA GLU A 539 -2.99 11.20 -1.88
C GLU A 539 -3.31 12.52 -2.59
N ALA A 540 -3.16 12.60 -3.92
CA ALA A 540 -3.55 13.77 -4.70
C ALA A 540 -5.08 13.98 -4.66
N LYS A 541 -5.86 12.90 -4.61
CA LYS A 541 -7.31 12.93 -4.46
C LYS A 541 -7.71 13.36 -3.04
N ALA A 542 -6.98 12.90 -2.02
CA ALA A 542 -7.12 13.31 -0.62
C ALA A 542 -6.79 14.79 -0.41
N ARG A 543 -5.70 15.31 -1.01
CA ARG A 543 -5.37 16.76 -1.01
C ARG A 543 -6.43 17.60 -1.71
N LYS A 544 -7.01 17.10 -2.81
CA LYS A 544 -8.09 17.79 -3.53
C LYS A 544 -9.42 17.78 -2.77
N LEU A 545 -9.63 16.77 -1.93
CA LEU A 545 -10.77 16.67 -1.01
C LEU A 545 -10.58 17.59 0.22
N ALA A 546 -9.37 17.66 0.77
CA ALA A 546 -9.00 18.58 1.85
C ALA A 546 -9.12 20.06 1.40
N ALA A 547 -8.65 20.40 0.21
CA ALA A 547 -8.81 21.74 -0.38
C ALA A 547 -10.28 22.12 -0.71
N LYS A 548 -11.20 21.15 -0.68
CA LYS A 548 -12.65 21.36 -0.83
C LYS A 548 -13.36 21.49 0.53
N ALA A 549 -12.74 21.02 1.61
CA ALA A 549 -13.28 21.04 2.96
C ALA A 549 -12.99 22.37 3.69
N GLU A 550 -11.94 23.10 3.27
CA GLU A 550 -11.70 24.48 3.68
C GLU A 550 -12.58 25.43 2.84
N GLY A 551 -13.60 26.00 3.49
CA GLY A 551 -14.66 26.74 2.82
C GLY A 551 -14.20 27.95 2.00
N SER A 552 -14.30 27.84 0.68
CA SER A 552 -14.68 28.96 -0.18
C SER A 552 -15.95 28.58 -0.97
N GLY A 553 -17.09 28.85 -0.34
CA GLY A 553 -18.36 28.87 -1.06
C GLY A 553 -18.38 30.06 -2.01
N GLY A 554 -18.49 29.82 -3.32
CA GLY A 554 -18.87 30.89 -4.24
C GLY A 554 -18.35 30.76 -5.68
N LYS A 555 -19.25 30.27 -6.55
CA LYS A 555 -19.32 30.51 -8.01
C LYS A 555 -18.22 29.91 -8.88
N THR A 556 -18.69 29.21 -9.91
CA THR A 556 -18.02 28.92 -11.18
C THR A 556 -17.26 30.15 -11.70
N SER A 557 -15.98 30.27 -11.33
CA SER A 557 -15.10 31.25 -11.97
C SER A 557 -14.54 30.62 -13.24
N LYS A 558 -14.81 31.27 -14.38
CA LYS A 558 -14.00 31.10 -15.59
C LYS A 558 -12.54 31.25 -15.17
N LYS A 559 -11.67 30.27 -15.48
CA LYS A 559 -10.21 30.35 -15.33
C LYS A 559 -9.75 31.76 -15.71
N SER A 560 -9.45 32.58 -14.72
CA SER A 560 -8.71 33.83 -14.94
C SER A 560 -7.35 33.42 -15.45
N LYS A 561 -7.01 33.80 -16.69
CA LYS A 561 -5.69 33.52 -17.28
C LYS A 561 -4.65 34.20 -16.41
N ASN A 562 -3.63 33.45 -15.98
CA ASN A 562 -2.50 34.02 -15.25
C ASN A 562 -1.75 34.97 -16.21
N PRO A 563 -1.75 36.30 -15.99
CA PRO A 563 -1.14 37.26 -16.91
C PRO A 563 0.37 37.02 -17.09
N ARG A 564 1.02 36.39 -16.10
CA ARG A 564 2.42 35.96 -16.18
C ARG A 564 2.65 34.95 -17.31
N LEU A 565 1.72 34.02 -17.53
CA LEU A 565 1.83 33.01 -18.59
C LEU A 565 1.48 33.55 -19.98
N GLU A 566 0.92 34.75 -20.07
CA GLU A 566 0.70 35.44 -21.35
C GLU A 566 1.97 36.14 -21.83
N LYS A 567 2.83 36.61 -20.91
CA LYS A 567 4.13 37.23 -21.22
C LYS A 567 5.17 36.20 -21.69
N TRP A 568 5.19 35.02 -21.07
CA TRP A 568 6.21 33.99 -21.28
C TRP A 568 5.71 32.83 -22.16
N GLU A 569 6.59 32.28 -22.98
CA GLU A 569 6.41 31.08 -23.78
C GLU A 569 7.30 29.97 -23.23
N LEU A 570 6.68 28.84 -22.93
CA LEU A 570 7.35 27.60 -22.58
C LEU A 570 7.66 26.83 -23.88
N THR A 571 8.82 26.19 -23.93
CA THR A 571 9.14 25.20 -24.95
C THR A 571 9.79 23.98 -24.30
N VAL A 572 9.30 22.80 -24.67
CA VAL A 572 9.71 21.52 -24.10
C VAL A 572 10.15 20.56 -25.21
N GLY A 573 11.33 19.97 -25.05
CA GLY A 573 11.79 18.78 -25.77
C GLY A 573 11.90 17.59 -24.83
N ILE A 574 11.75 16.38 -25.35
CA ILE A 574 11.72 15.15 -24.55
C ILE A 574 12.71 14.13 -25.13
N GLU A 575 13.46 13.49 -24.25
CA GLU A 575 14.36 12.38 -24.55
C GLU A 575 13.80 11.13 -23.84
N ILE A 576 13.37 10.14 -24.61
CA ILE A 576 12.73 8.92 -24.08
C ILE A 576 13.67 7.75 -24.29
N HIS A 577 14.06 7.08 -23.20
CA HIS A 577 14.78 5.82 -23.23
C HIS A 577 13.78 4.68 -23.04
N ALA A 578 13.67 3.77 -24.00
CA ALA A 578 12.73 2.66 -23.97
C ALA A 578 13.46 1.32 -24.15
N GLU A 579 13.20 0.38 -23.24
CA GLU A 579 13.79 -0.96 -23.25
C GLU A 579 13.08 -1.86 -24.25
N LEU A 580 13.84 -2.43 -25.19
CA LEU A 580 13.29 -3.21 -26.29
C LEU A 580 12.88 -4.63 -25.86
N ASN A 581 11.76 -5.11 -26.40
CA ASN A 581 11.26 -6.46 -26.18
C ASN A 581 12.15 -7.51 -26.87
N THR A 582 13.17 -7.99 -26.16
CA THR A 582 14.16 -8.92 -26.69
C THR A 582 14.60 -9.88 -25.60
N ALA A 583 14.86 -11.14 -25.97
CA ALA A 583 15.30 -12.17 -25.02
C ALA A 583 16.80 -12.09 -24.68
N ARG A 584 17.58 -11.32 -25.44
CA ARG A 584 19.05 -11.26 -25.34
C ARG A 584 19.51 -9.80 -25.35
N LYS A 585 20.61 -9.54 -24.66
CA LYS A 585 21.22 -8.21 -24.55
C LYS A 585 21.72 -7.69 -25.90
N LEU A 586 22.01 -6.38 -25.98
CA LEU A 586 22.33 -5.71 -27.24
C LEU A 586 23.68 -6.15 -27.80
N PHE A 587 24.69 -6.26 -26.94
CA PHE A 587 26.07 -6.56 -27.32
C PHE A 587 26.62 -7.83 -26.67
N SER A 588 25.76 -8.67 -26.10
CA SER A 588 26.17 -9.94 -25.51
C SER A 588 25.10 -11.01 -25.69
N ARG A 589 25.48 -12.28 -25.53
CA ARG A 589 24.55 -13.42 -25.61
C ARG A 589 23.82 -13.69 -24.30
N ALA A 590 24.08 -12.93 -23.24
CA ALA A 590 23.34 -13.10 -22.00
C ALA A 590 21.86 -12.74 -22.22
N THR A 591 20.99 -13.42 -21.48
CA THR A 591 19.56 -13.16 -21.46
C THR A 591 19.26 -11.81 -20.83
N THR A 592 18.21 -11.16 -21.27
CA THR A 592 17.66 -9.99 -20.58
C THR A 592 16.90 -10.46 -19.33
N SER A 593 17.04 -9.74 -18.22
CA SER A 593 16.30 -10.02 -16.99
C SER A 593 16.04 -8.75 -16.18
N ILE A 594 14.83 -8.64 -15.64
CA ILE A 594 14.37 -7.45 -14.91
C ILE A 594 14.45 -7.66 -13.39
N SER A 595 14.23 -8.89 -12.92
CA SER A 595 14.01 -9.20 -11.50
C SER A 595 14.69 -10.48 -11.01
N ASP A 596 15.48 -11.16 -11.84
CA ASP A 596 16.19 -12.35 -11.39
C ASP A 596 17.37 -12.00 -10.48
N GLU A 597 17.95 -13.02 -9.86
CA GLU A 597 19.05 -12.90 -8.92
C GLU A 597 20.21 -12.06 -9.49
N PRO A 598 20.78 -11.12 -8.71
CA PRO A 598 21.83 -10.22 -9.20
C PRO A 598 23.01 -10.94 -9.84
N ASN A 599 23.53 -10.38 -10.93
CA ASN A 599 24.71 -10.86 -11.65
C ASN A 599 24.63 -12.30 -12.21
N THR A 600 23.43 -12.87 -12.41
CA THR A 600 23.25 -14.20 -13.03
C THR A 600 23.12 -14.15 -14.56
N HIS A 601 22.80 -12.99 -15.12
CA HIS A 601 22.61 -12.77 -16.55
C HIS A 601 23.73 -11.91 -17.14
N VAL A 602 24.98 -12.31 -16.93
CA VAL A 602 26.16 -11.48 -17.25
C VAL A 602 27.12 -12.26 -18.16
N ALA A 603 27.40 -11.72 -19.35
CA ALA A 603 28.47 -12.22 -20.21
C ALA A 603 29.81 -11.53 -19.90
N LEU A 604 30.92 -12.08 -20.41
CA LEU A 604 32.25 -11.50 -20.23
C LEU A 604 32.34 -10.01 -20.67
N PHE A 605 31.67 -9.66 -21.77
CA PHE A 605 31.60 -8.28 -22.22
C PHE A 605 30.81 -7.37 -21.26
N ASP A 606 29.72 -7.88 -20.66
CA ASP A 606 28.89 -7.11 -19.72
C ASP A 606 29.65 -6.79 -18.43
N ALA A 607 30.56 -7.68 -18.02
CA ALA A 607 31.45 -7.48 -16.87
C ALA A 607 32.77 -6.75 -17.22
N ALA A 608 32.92 -6.25 -18.45
CA ALA A 608 34.14 -5.60 -18.97
C ALA A 608 35.42 -6.45 -18.79
N PHE A 609 35.31 -7.77 -18.98
CA PHE A 609 36.46 -8.66 -18.83
C PHE A 609 37.54 -8.34 -19.89
N PRO A 610 38.83 -8.20 -19.51
CA PRO A 610 39.88 -7.85 -20.46
C PRO A 610 39.93 -8.81 -21.65
N GLY A 611 39.89 -8.26 -22.87
CA GLY A 611 39.86 -9.02 -24.13
C GLY A 611 38.47 -9.42 -24.62
N ALA A 612 37.40 -9.16 -23.87
CA ALA A 612 36.03 -9.33 -24.35
C ALA A 612 35.69 -8.26 -25.41
N GLN A 613 34.91 -8.65 -26.43
CA GLN A 613 34.44 -7.76 -27.48
C GLN A 613 32.91 -7.71 -27.52
N ALA A 614 32.37 -6.57 -27.95
CA ALA A 614 30.94 -6.39 -28.17
C ALA A 614 30.45 -7.30 -29.30
N GLN A 615 29.35 -8.02 -29.07
CA GLN A 615 28.69 -8.84 -30.09
C GLN A 615 27.25 -8.38 -30.31
N PHE A 616 27.03 -7.57 -31.34
CA PHE A 616 25.69 -7.07 -31.69
C PHE A 616 24.69 -8.21 -31.98
N GLN A 617 23.60 -8.24 -31.22
CA GLN A 617 22.50 -9.19 -31.39
C GLN A 617 21.47 -8.64 -32.39
N LYS A 618 21.52 -9.12 -33.64
CA LYS A 618 20.66 -8.64 -34.75
C LYS A 618 19.16 -8.67 -34.44
N ALA A 619 18.69 -9.61 -33.61
CA ALA A 619 17.28 -9.71 -33.22
C ALA A 619 16.76 -8.45 -32.51
N THR A 620 17.65 -7.71 -31.83
CA THR A 620 17.31 -6.45 -31.16
C THR A 620 16.96 -5.32 -32.12
N LEU A 621 17.35 -5.42 -33.39
CA LEU A 621 17.03 -4.43 -34.42
C LEU A 621 15.54 -4.47 -34.81
N LEU A 622 14.88 -5.62 -34.72
CA LEU A 622 13.49 -5.78 -35.17
C LEU A 622 12.50 -4.88 -34.38
N PRO A 623 12.45 -4.93 -33.03
CA PRO A 623 11.58 -4.03 -32.27
C PRO A 623 12.00 -2.55 -32.43
N ALA A 624 13.29 -2.26 -32.60
CA ALA A 624 13.78 -0.90 -32.86
C ALA A 624 13.27 -0.34 -34.20
N LEU A 625 13.30 -1.14 -35.27
CA LEU A 625 12.77 -0.77 -36.59
C LEU A 625 11.26 -0.61 -36.58
N ARG A 626 10.52 -1.48 -35.88
CA ARG A 626 9.07 -1.33 -35.70
C ARG A 626 8.73 -0.01 -35.03
N ALA A 627 9.46 0.35 -33.96
CA ALA A 627 9.32 1.63 -33.29
C ALA A 627 9.55 2.82 -34.24
N ALA A 628 10.63 2.79 -35.03
CA ALA A 628 10.93 3.84 -35.99
C ALA A 628 9.87 4.00 -37.08
N ILE A 629 9.37 2.89 -37.65
CA ILE A 629 8.31 2.93 -38.65
C ILE A 629 7.01 3.49 -38.04
N ALA A 630 6.64 3.03 -36.83
CA ALA A 630 5.43 3.45 -36.13
C ALA A 630 5.46 4.95 -35.75
N LEU A 631 6.66 5.49 -35.50
CA LEU A 631 6.90 6.92 -35.23
C LEU A 631 7.21 7.72 -36.51
N ALA A 632 6.86 7.16 -37.67
CA ALA A 632 7.02 7.77 -38.99
C ALA A 632 8.45 8.26 -39.30
N CYS A 633 9.47 7.65 -38.70
CA CYS A 633 10.87 8.01 -38.93
C CYS A 633 11.39 7.40 -40.24
N GLN A 634 12.30 8.12 -40.90
CA GLN A 634 13.11 7.61 -41.99
C GLN A 634 14.23 6.71 -41.44
N VAL A 635 14.08 5.40 -41.63
CA VAL A 635 15.13 4.43 -41.34
C VAL A 635 16.31 4.62 -42.30
N GLN A 636 17.52 4.70 -41.73
CA GLN A 636 18.76 4.85 -42.47
C GLN A 636 19.26 3.50 -42.98
N LYS A 637 19.72 3.45 -44.25
CA LYS A 637 20.26 2.21 -44.85
C LYS A 637 21.56 1.74 -44.19
N ARG A 638 22.32 2.67 -43.64
CA ARG A 638 23.57 2.44 -42.92
C ARG A 638 23.52 3.17 -41.59
N SER A 639 23.91 2.48 -40.52
CA SER A 639 24.00 3.03 -39.18
C SER A 639 25.26 2.50 -38.49
N SER A 640 26.01 3.37 -37.81
CA SER A 640 27.25 3.03 -37.10
C SER A 640 27.08 3.09 -35.59
N TRP A 641 28.00 2.44 -34.89
CA TRP A 641 28.09 2.48 -33.43
C TRP A 641 29.17 3.44 -32.99
N ASP A 642 28.95 4.11 -31.87
CA ASP A 642 29.82 5.12 -31.29
C ASP A 642 29.99 4.87 -29.79
N ARG A 643 31.16 5.21 -29.23
CA ARG A 643 31.44 5.14 -27.80
C ARG A 643 31.24 6.50 -27.16
N LYS A 644 30.38 6.56 -26.15
CA LYS A 644 30.16 7.70 -25.25
C LYS A 644 30.95 7.46 -23.97
N HIS A 645 32.10 8.11 -23.82
CA HIS A 645 33.03 7.87 -22.72
C HIS A 645 32.63 8.62 -21.45
N TYR A 646 32.44 7.89 -20.35
CA TYR A 646 32.31 8.44 -19.01
C TYR A 646 32.62 7.36 -17.97
N PHE A 647 33.25 7.76 -16.87
CA PHE A 647 33.55 6.86 -15.77
C PHE A 647 32.45 6.97 -14.72
N TYR A 648 31.73 5.87 -14.52
CA TYR A 648 30.81 5.71 -13.42
C TYR A 648 30.77 4.24 -13.03
N GLN A 649 30.52 3.95 -11.76
CA GLN A 649 30.52 2.59 -11.21
C GLN A 649 29.53 1.65 -11.88
N ASP A 650 28.46 2.18 -12.48
CA ASP A 650 27.46 1.39 -13.19
C ASP A 650 27.78 1.11 -14.67
N GLN A 651 28.85 1.72 -15.21
CA GLN A 651 29.29 1.56 -16.59
C GLN A 651 30.66 0.86 -16.63
N PRO A 652 30.70 -0.48 -16.64
CA PRO A 652 31.93 -1.24 -16.42
C PRO A 652 32.98 -1.03 -17.52
N ASN A 653 32.55 -0.76 -18.76
CA ASN A 653 33.46 -0.52 -19.88
C ASN A 653 34.14 0.87 -19.84
N GLY A 654 33.70 1.80 -18.98
CA GLY A 654 34.13 3.21 -19.00
C GLY A 654 33.65 4.00 -20.23
N TYR A 655 32.81 3.38 -21.06
CA TYR A 655 32.08 3.99 -22.17
C TYR A 655 30.80 3.21 -22.44
N GLN A 656 29.75 3.90 -22.86
CA GLN A 656 28.49 3.33 -23.34
C GLN A 656 28.51 3.27 -24.87
N ILE A 657 28.14 2.13 -25.46
CA ILE A 657 27.95 2.02 -26.92
C ILE A 657 26.56 2.56 -27.27
N THR A 658 26.52 3.52 -28.21
CA THR A 658 25.32 4.24 -28.68
C THR A 658 25.47 4.59 -30.18
N GLN A 659 24.62 5.46 -30.74
CA GLN A 659 24.69 5.92 -32.13
C GLN A 659 24.52 7.44 -32.22
N TYR A 660 25.63 8.16 -32.18
CA TYR A 660 25.66 9.62 -32.19
C TYR A 660 25.72 10.19 -33.62
N TYR A 661 26.65 9.70 -34.45
CA TYR A 661 26.88 10.26 -35.78
C TYR A 661 25.91 9.71 -36.84
N GLU A 662 25.64 8.40 -36.82
CA GLU A 662 24.78 7.71 -37.77
C GLU A 662 23.68 6.89 -37.06
N PRO A 663 22.73 7.54 -36.36
CA PRO A 663 21.58 6.88 -35.74
C PRO A 663 20.75 6.13 -36.78
N PHE A 664 20.12 5.03 -36.38
CA PHE A 664 19.43 4.15 -37.32
C PHE A 664 18.13 4.74 -37.90
N ALA A 665 17.53 5.76 -37.26
CA ALA A 665 16.35 6.44 -37.80
C ALA A 665 16.34 7.95 -37.48
N ARG A 666 15.77 8.75 -38.39
CA ARG A 666 15.70 10.22 -38.31
C ARG A 666 14.37 10.77 -38.80
N ASP A 667 14.09 12.04 -38.51
CA ASP A 667 13.03 12.84 -39.15
C ASP A 667 11.63 12.20 -39.07
N GLY A 668 11.26 11.77 -37.87
CA GLY A 668 9.92 11.24 -37.59
C GLY A 668 8.95 12.30 -37.10
N SER A 669 7.74 11.85 -36.75
CA SER A 669 6.74 12.73 -36.14
C SER A 669 5.70 11.96 -35.36
N ILE A 670 5.07 12.65 -34.42
CA ILE A 670 3.91 12.16 -33.67
C ILE A 670 2.87 13.27 -33.59
N THR A 671 1.63 12.96 -33.97
CA THR A 671 0.50 13.88 -33.83
C THR A 671 -0.27 13.58 -32.56
N LEU A 672 -0.48 14.57 -31.71
CA LEU A 672 -1.35 14.52 -30.54
C LEU A 672 -2.66 15.24 -30.85
N TYR A 673 -3.78 14.72 -30.34
CA TYR A 673 -5.11 15.30 -30.50
C TYR A 673 -5.72 15.68 -29.14
N ASP A 674 -6.80 16.47 -29.14
CA ASP A 674 -7.57 16.84 -27.94
C ASP A 674 -7.83 15.68 -26.98
N HIS A 675 -8.17 14.53 -27.54
CA HIS A 675 -8.55 13.34 -26.80
C HIS A 675 -7.36 12.56 -26.21
N ASP A 676 -6.11 12.95 -26.53
CA ASP A 676 -4.89 12.48 -25.85
C ASP A 676 -4.61 13.22 -24.53
N GLY A 677 -5.38 14.29 -24.26
CA GLY A 677 -5.24 15.11 -23.06
C GLY A 677 -4.22 16.24 -23.21
N ILE A 678 -4.08 16.80 -24.42
CA ILE A 678 -3.31 18.02 -24.65
C ILE A 678 -4.03 19.25 -24.08
N ASP A 679 -3.30 20.31 -23.79
CA ASP A 679 -3.92 21.56 -23.34
C ASP A 679 -4.39 22.41 -24.53
N PRO A 680 -5.56 23.08 -24.44
CA PRO A 680 -6.05 23.94 -25.51
C PRO A 680 -5.07 25.04 -25.97
N ALA A 681 -4.09 25.41 -25.13
CA ALA A 681 -3.03 26.35 -25.50
C ALA A 681 -2.14 25.83 -26.66
N ASP A 682 -2.00 24.51 -26.81
CA ASP A 682 -1.28 23.86 -27.93
C ASP A 682 -2.20 23.57 -29.13
N GLY A 683 -3.45 24.03 -29.11
CA GLY A 683 -4.44 23.82 -30.15
C GLY A 683 -5.22 22.50 -30.01
N ARG A 684 -6.06 22.19 -31.02
CA ARG A 684 -6.86 20.94 -31.04
C ARG A 684 -6.06 19.69 -31.41
N SER A 685 -4.93 19.92 -32.05
CA SER A 685 -3.96 18.91 -32.43
C SER A 685 -2.61 19.57 -32.61
N ILE A 686 -1.55 18.87 -32.23
CA ILE A 686 -0.17 19.31 -32.39
C ILE A 686 0.68 18.16 -32.93
N THR A 687 1.48 18.42 -33.95
CA THR A 687 2.44 17.46 -34.48
C THR A 687 3.83 17.82 -33.95
N VAL A 688 4.42 16.90 -33.20
CA VAL A 688 5.76 17.02 -32.64
C VAL A 688 6.71 16.19 -33.50
N GLY A 689 7.74 16.82 -34.05
CA GLY A 689 8.79 16.13 -34.80
C GLY A 689 9.69 15.30 -33.89
N ILE A 690 10.20 14.19 -34.42
CA ILE A 690 11.21 13.33 -33.80
C ILE A 690 12.49 13.51 -34.59
N LYS A 691 13.52 14.04 -33.94
CA LYS A 691 14.82 14.29 -34.58
C LYS A 691 15.47 12.98 -35.01
N GLN A 692 15.60 12.06 -34.06
CA GLN A 692 16.23 10.77 -34.29
C GLN A 692 15.79 9.73 -33.27
N ILE A 693 15.99 8.47 -33.66
CA ILE A 693 15.96 7.31 -32.78
C ILE A 693 17.29 6.60 -32.91
N GLN A 694 17.93 6.31 -31.79
CA GLN A 694 19.21 5.62 -31.71
C GLN A 694 19.12 4.40 -30.80
N MET A 695 19.96 3.40 -31.04
CA MET A 695 20.10 2.25 -30.14
C MET A 695 21.26 2.48 -29.16
N GLU A 696 21.10 2.05 -27.92
CA GLU A 696 22.17 2.16 -26.91
C GLU A 696 22.12 1.05 -25.84
N GLN A 697 23.23 0.92 -25.10
CA GLN A 697 23.36 0.03 -23.94
C GLN A 697 22.74 0.63 -22.70
N ASP A 698 21.98 -0.14 -21.92
CA ASP A 698 21.69 0.27 -20.54
C ASP A 698 22.88 0.02 -19.60
N THR A 699 22.88 0.71 -18.45
CA THR A 699 23.88 0.60 -17.39
C THR A 699 23.47 -0.40 -16.30
N ALA A 700 24.40 -0.74 -15.41
CA ALA A 700 24.11 -1.56 -14.24
C ALA A 700 23.07 -0.90 -13.33
N LYS A 701 22.37 -1.72 -12.53
CA LYS A 701 21.56 -1.20 -11.43
C LYS A 701 22.48 -0.97 -10.23
N THR A 702 22.51 0.27 -9.73
CA THR A 702 23.24 0.63 -8.52
C THR A 702 22.31 0.64 -7.32
N ILE A 703 22.64 -0.11 -6.27
CA ILE A 703 21.92 -0.16 -5.00
C ILE A 703 22.86 0.39 -3.93
N LEU A 704 22.51 1.53 -3.35
CA LEU A 704 23.27 2.11 -2.25
C LEU A 704 22.91 1.36 -0.96
N GLN A 705 23.88 0.65 -0.40
CA GLN A 705 23.85 0.12 0.96
C GLN A 705 24.61 1.08 1.88
N PRO A 706 23.99 1.54 2.99
CA PRO A 706 24.70 2.32 4.00
C PRO A 706 25.95 1.57 4.51
N PRO A 707 27.05 2.26 4.85
CA PRO A 707 27.22 3.71 4.87
C PRO A 707 27.70 4.34 3.54
N SER A 708 28.28 3.55 2.63
CA SER A 708 28.82 4.04 1.34
C SER A 708 29.10 2.91 0.34
N THR A 709 28.47 1.75 0.55
CA THR A 709 28.66 0.58 -0.29
C THR A 709 27.71 0.67 -1.48
N TYR A 710 28.26 0.68 -2.69
CA TYR A 710 27.47 0.57 -3.90
C TYR A 710 27.47 -0.89 -4.34
N LEU A 711 26.32 -1.55 -4.21
CA LEU A 711 26.13 -2.85 -4.83
C LEU A 711 25.74 -2.64 -6.28
N LEU A 712 26.45 -3.33 -7.18
CA LEU A 712 26.21 -3.27 -8.61
C LEU A 712 25.60 -4.60 -9.06
N ASP A 713 24.47 -4.48 -9.74
CA ASP A 713 23.84 -5.59 -10.44
C ASP A 713 23.99 -5.39 -11.95
N PHE A 714 24.83 -6.23 -12.55
CA PHE A 714 25.18 -6.24 -13.97
C PHE A 714 24.17 -7.00 -14.84
N ASN A 715 23.10 -7.56 -14.27
CA ASN A 715 22.02 -8.16 -15.07
C ASN A 715 21.52 -7.18 -16.13
N ARG A 716 21.37 -5.89 -15.79
CA ARG A 716 20.85 -4.86 -16.68
C ARG A 716 21.87 -4.32 -17.70
N VAL A 717 23.17 -4.47 -17.45
CA VAL A 717 24.21 -3.94 -18.36
C VAL A 717 23.98 -4.47 -19.77
N SER A 718 24.03 -3.59 -20.77
CA SER A 718 23.80 -3.90 -22.18
C SER A 718 22.37 -4.39 -22.50
N HIS A 719 21.37 -4.17 -21.64
CA HIS A 719 19.98 -4.26 -22.07
C HIS A 719 19.75 -3.35 -23.30
N PRO A 720 19.01 -3.80 -24.34
CA PRO A 720 18.83 -3.01 -25.53
C PRO A 720 17.86 -1.86 -25.30
N LEU A 721 18.33 -0.63 -25.46
CA LEU A 721 17.50 0.57 -25.40
C LEU A 721 17.38 1.20 -26.79
N ILE A 722 16.25 1.86 -27.01
CA ILE A 722 16.17 2.96 -27.97
C ILE A 722 16.02 4.29 -27.24
N GLU A 723 16.76 5.29 -27.68
CA GLU A 723 16.57 6.68 -27.26
C GLU A 723 15.85 7.44 -28.38
N ILE A 724 14.67 7.99 -28.06
CA ILE A 724 13.81 8.77 -28.97
C ILE A 724 13.90 10.24 -28.56
N ILE A 725 14.41 11.08 -29.47
CA ILE A 725 14.66 12.49 -29.20
C ILE A 725 13.65 13.34 -29.96
N THR A 726 12.77 14.05 -29.26
CA THR A 726 11.79 14.94 -29.90
C THR A 726 12.38 16.31 -30.20
N LEU A 727 11.80 17.01 -31.18
CA LEU A 727 12.02 18.44 -31.34
C LEU A 727 11.35 19.23 -30.20
N PRO A 728 11.91 20.38 -29.81
CA PRO A 728 11.34 21.22 -28.76
C PRO A 728 10.15 22.03 -29.31
N GLN A 729 9.00 21.39 -29.49
CA GLN A 729 7.81 21.99 -30.11
C GLN A 729 6.57 21.98 -29.19
N ILE A 730 6.73 21.53 -27.94
CA ILE A 730 5.63 21.41 -26.99
C ILE A 730 5.60 22.66 -26.10
N HIS A 731 4.44 23.32 -25.96
CA HIS A 731 4.33 24.57 -25.20
C HIS A 731 3.53 24.46 -23.90
N HIS A 732 3.00 23.27 -23.56
CA HIS A 732 2.29 23.04 -22.31
C HIS A 732 2.76 21.76 -21.57
N PRO A 733 2.86 21.79 -20.21
CA PRO A 733 3.27 20.62 -19.42
C PRO A 733 2.37 19.39 -19.61
N ALA A 734 1.05 19.59 -19.68
CA ALA A 734 0.10 18.50 -19.90
C ALA A 734 0.29 17.82 -21.27
N THR A 735 0.61 18.61 -22.30
CA THR A 735 0.92 18.12 -23.65
C THR A 735 2.22 17.31 -23.66
N ALA A 736 3.23 17.70 -22.88
CA ALA A 736 4.46 16.91 -22.74
C ALA A 736 4.18 15.53 -22.14
N ALA A 737 3.39 15.48 -21.06
CA ALA A 737 2.96 14.22 -20.46
C ALA A 737 2.08 13.37 -21.40
N ALA A 738 1.26 14.01 -22.25
CA ALA A 738 0.46 13.34 -23.28
C ALA A 738 1.35 12.75 -24.39
N CYS A 739 2.40 13.46 -24.79
CA CYS A 739 3.39 13.00 -25.77
C CYS A 739 4.03 11.68 -25.33
N VAL A 740 4.58 11.63 -24.11
CA VAL A 740 5.22 10.41 -23.57
C VAL A 740 4.21 9.25 -23.44
N ARG A 741 2.97 9.53 -23.01
CA ARG A 741 1.89 8.51 -22.99
C ARG A 741 1.62 7.93 -24.36
N LYS A 742 1.51 8.77 -25.38
CA LYS A 742 1.18 8.33 -26.73
C LYS A 742 2.32 7.52 -27.35
N ILE A 743 3.56 7.96 -27.18
CA ILE A 743 4.75 7.20 -27.60
C ILE A 743 4.75 5.83 -26.92
N GLN A 744 4.57 5.75 -25.60
CA GLN A 744 4.49 4.46 -24.89
C GLN A 744 3.38 3.56 -25.45
N SER A 745 2.20 4.11 -25.75
CA SER A 745 1.08 3.35 -26.33
C SER A 745 1.40 2.82 -27.72
N ILE A 746 2.08 3.61 -28.56
CA ILE A 746 2.50 3.21 -29.91
C ILE A 746 3.54 2.08 -29.81
N LEU A 747 4.57 2.25 -28.97
CA LEU A 747 5.64 1.25 -28.81
C LEU A 747 5.11 -0.09 -28.32
N LYS A 748 4.16 -0.10 -27.38
CA LYS A 748 3.49 -1.33 -26.92
C LYS A 748 2.66 -1.97 -28.02
N ALA A 749 1.93 -1.18 -28.80
CA ALA A 749 1.05 -1.71 -29.87
C ALA A 749 1.83 -2.42 -30.99
N VAL A 750 3.05 -1.96 -31.28
CA VAL A 750 3.91 -2.57 -32.31
C VAL A 750 4.92 -3.58 -31.73
N ASP A 751 4.72 -4.01 -30.49
CA ASP A 751 5.58 -4.98 -29.81
C ASP A 751 7.07 -4.58 -29.83
N ALA A 752 7.33 -3.27 -29.68
CA ALA A 752 8.70 -2.77 -29.55
C ALA A 752 9.20 -2.88 -28.10
N VAL A 753 8.28 -2.80 -27.13
CA VAL A 753 8.58 -2.79 -25.68
C VAL A 753 7.52 -3.60 -24.93
N THR A 754 7.89 -4.22 -23.80
CA THR A 754 6.95 -4.98 -22.93
C THR A 754 6.48 -4.15 -21.74
N THR A 755 7.36 -3.33 -21.18
CA THR A 755 7.14 -2.57 -19.94
C THR A 755 7.11 -1.07 -20.24
N GLY A 756 6.23 -0.34 -19.54
CA GLY A 756 6.17 1.13 -19.63
C GLY A 756 6.88 1.82 -18.46
N MET A 757 6.66 3.12 -18.30
CA MET A 757 7.22 3.91 -17.19
C MET A 757 6.88 3.30 -15.81
N GLU A 758 5.71 2.66 -15.69
CA GLU A 758 5.24 2.04 -14.45
C GLU A 758 6.13 0.94 -13.87
N LEU A 759 6.90 0.25 -14.72
CA LEU A 759 7.81 -0.84 -14.33
C LEU A 759 9.28 -0.51 -14.67
N GLY A 760 9.58 0.74 -15.00
CA GLY A 760 10.94 1.20 -15.32
C GLY A 760 11.43 0.90 -16.74
N GLY A 761 10.63 0.26 -17.59
CA GLY A 761 10.98 -0.04 -18.99
C GLY A 761 11.00 1.17 -19.94
N LEU A 762 10.45 2.30 -19.47
CA LEU A 762 10.53 3.58 -20.18
C LEU A 762 10.92 4.68 -19.20
N ARG A 763 11.91 5.48 -19.58
CA ARG A 763 12.41 6.66 -18.84
C ARG A 763 12.29 7.88 -19.73
N ALA A 764 11.98 9.04 -19.15
CA ALA A 764 11.92 10.30 -19.89
C ALA A 764 12.74 11.37 -19.18
N ASP A 765 13.63 12.01 -19.93
CA ASP A 765 14.33 13.23 -19.54
C ASP A 765 13.68 14.39 -20.31
N VAL A 766 13.51 15.53 -19.64
CA VAL A 766 12.76 16.66 -20.20
C VAL A 766 13.63 17.90 -20.25
N ASN A 767 13.69 18.52 -21.43
CA ASN A 767 14.44 19.73 -21.69
C ASN A 767 13.47 20.92 -21.71
N VAL A 768 13.61 21.83 -20.75
CA VAL A 768 12.73 23.00 -20.56
C VAL A 768 13.49 24.29 -20.88
N SER A 769 12.87 25.16 -21.67
CA SER A 769 13.29 26.56 -21.81
C SER A 769 12.08 27.49 -21.80
N VAL A 770 12.25 28.70 -21.27
CA VAL A 770 11.25 29.77 -21.36
C VAL A 770 11.81 30.99 -22.09
N ARG A 771 10.96 31.70 -22.81
CA ARG A 771 11.28 32.98 -23.46
C ARG A 771 10.13 33.97 -23.37
N GLU A 772 10.40 35.26 -23.53
CA GLU A 772 9.34 36.27 -23.57
C GLU A 772 8.72 36.39 -24.98
N ARG A 773 7.39 36.42 -25.11
CA ARG A 773 6.68 36.36 -26.41
C ARG A 773 6.85 37.59 -27.30
N HIS A 774 7.02 38.78 -26.72
CA HIS A 774 6.95 40.05 -27.46
C HIS A 774 8.29 40.78 -27.59
N GLN A 775 9.39 40.25 -27.04
CA GLN A 775 10.72 40.82 -27.22
C GLN A 775 11.45 40.17 -28.40
N THR A 776 11.34 40.78 -29.57
CA THR A 776 12.14 40.44 -30.77
C THR A 776 13.64 40.79 -30.64
N ARG A 777 14.07 41.35 -29.49
CA ARG A 777 15.45 41.77 -29.21
C ARG A 777 15.94 41.35 -27.82
N ASN A 778 15.59 40.15 -27.35
CA ASN A 778 16.23 39.60 -26.15
C ASN A 778 17.48 38.81 -26.55
N PRO A 779 18.71 39.17 -26.09
CA PRO A 779 19.93 38.39 -26.32
C PRO A 779 19.82 36.91 -25.87
N ALA A 780 18.90 36.62 -24.94
CA ALA A 780 18.64 35.28 -24.40
C ALA A 780 17.85 34.34 -25.33
N ALA A 781 17.22 34.84 -26.40
CA ALA A 781 16.44 34.03 -27.35
C ALA A 781 17.22 33.75 -28.65
N THR A 782 18.52 33.49 -28.54
CA THR A 782 19.44 33.25 -29.67
C THR A 782 19.65 31.78 -29.97
N HIS A 783 19.12 30.88 -29.15
CA HIS A 783 19.36 29.45 -29.30
C HIS A 783 18.46 28.84 -30.36
N SER A 784 19.01 27.88 -31.09
CA SER A 784 18.27 27.02 -32.00
C SER A 784 18.65 25.57 -31.78
N TYR A 785 17.71 24.67 -32.03
CA TYR A 785 17.95 23.24 -31.95
C TYR A 785 17.26 22.54 -33.12
N SER A 786 18.06 21.95 -34.01
CA SER A 786 17.59 21.14 -35.15
C SER A 786 16.47 21.80 -35.96
N GLY A 787 16.66 23.09 -36.32
CA GLY A 787 15.70 23.87 -37.11
C GLY A 787 14.64 24.63 -36.31
N VAL A 788 14.47 24.37 -35.00
CA VAL A 788 13.61 25.17 -34.12
C VAL A 788 14.40 26.37 -33.59
N THR A 789 13.95 27.60 -33.89
CA THR A 789 14.67 28.84 -33.57
C THR A 789 14.01 29.67 -32.48
N GLY A 790 14.82 30.50 -31.81
CA GLY A 790 14.36 31.48 -30.83
C GLY A 790 14.13 30.86 -29.45
N LEU A 791 14.83 29.79 -29.10
CA LEU A 791 14.72 29.12 -27.82
C LEU A 791 15.43 29.90 -26.71
N GLY A 792 14.95 29.77 -25.47
CA GLY A 792 15.68 30.23 -24.29
C GLY A 792 16.82 29.27 -23.92
N GLN A 793 17.55 29.59 -22.85
CA GLN A 793 18.55 28.68 -22.31
C GLN A 793 17.90 27.38 -21.81
N ARG A 794 18.49 26.24 -22.18
CA ARG A 794 17.99 24.90 -21.86
C ARG A 794 18.39 24.46 -20.45
N THR A 795 17.41 23.99 -19.68
CA THR A 795 17.61 23.16 -18.48
C THR A 795 17.11 21.75 -18.74
N GLU A 796 17.92 20.74 -18.44
CA GLU A 796 17.56 19.33 -18.54
C GLU A 796 17.10 18.83 -17.16
N ILE A 797 15.96 18.13 -17.10
CA ILE A 797 15.42 17.54 -15.88
C ILE A 797 15.46 16.02 -16.01
N LYS A 798 16.10 15.35 -15.04
CA LYS A 798 16.23 13.89 -14.96
C LYS A 798 15.41 13.29 -13.81
N ASN A 799 15.31 11.96 -13.78
CA ASN A 799 14.63 11.14 -12.77
C ASN A 799 13.10 11.25 -12.77
N LEU A 800 12.48 11.37 -13.95
CA LEU A 800 11.03 11.46 -14.09
C LEU A 800 10.42 10.06 -14.29
N SER A 801 9.87 9.50 -13.21
CA SER A 801 9.34 8.12 -13.18
C SER A 801 7.84 7.99 -13.49
N SER A 802 7.12 9.09 -13.73
CA SER A 802 5.70 9.07 -14.06
C SER A 802 5.25 10.22 -14.98
N PHE A 803 4.11 10.04 -15.65
CA PHE A 803 3.51 11.13 -16.45
C PHE A 803 3.17 12.37 -15.61
N LYS A 804 2.87 12.19 -14.32
CA LYS A 804 2.54 13.31 -13.43
C LYS A 804 3.79 14.06 -12.99
N SER A 805 4.87 13.33 -12.67
CA SER A 805 6.17 13.97 -12.39
C SER A 805 6.70 14.76 -13.58
N ILE A 806 6.46 14.31 -14.83
CA ILE A 806 6.79 15.10 -16.02
C ILE A 806 6.07 16.44 -16.00
N GLU A 807 4.75 16.43 -15.81
CA GLU A 807 3.94 17.66 -15.77
C GLU A 807 4.40 18.60 -14.64
N ASP A 808 4.54 18.08 -13.43
CA ASP A 808 4.87 18.87 -12.24
C ASP A 808 6.29 19.43 -12.29
N ALA A 809 7.26 18.65 -12.80
CA ALA A 809 8.63 19.10 -12.97
C ALA A 809 8.76 20.23 -14.00
N ILE A 810 8.03 20.15 -15.11
CA ILE A 810 8.01 21.21 -16.12
C ILE A 810 7.36 22.47 -15.54
N VAL A 811 6.27 22.34 -14.76
CA VAL A 811 5.62 23.48 -14.09
C VAL A 811 6.61 24.17 -13.14
N ALA A 812 7.25 23.40 -12.27
CA ALA A 812 8.21 23.94 -11.30
C ALA A 812 9.41 24.60 -11.98
N GLU A 813 9.99 23.98 -13.01
CA GLU A 813 11.14 24.55 -13.72
C GLU A 813 10.77 25.77 -14.55
N ARG A 814 9.61 25.77 -15.22
CA ARG A 814 9.10 26.94 -15.95
C ARG A 814 8.96 28.12 -14.99
N ASP A 815 8.30 27.92 -13.85
CA ASP A 815 8.03 29.01 -12.91
C ASP A 815 9.34 29.56 -12.34
N ARG A 816 10.28 28.67 -11.98
CA ARG A 816 11.64 29.05 -11.55
C ARG A 816 12.38 29.87 -12.61
N GLN A 817 12.40 29.42 -13.87
CA GLN A 817 13.10 30.15 -14.93
C GLN A 817 12.49 31.54 -15.14
N ILE A 818 11.16 31.64 -15.09
CA ILE A 818 10.48 32.94 -15.18
C ILE A 818 10.86 33.83 -13.98
N ASP A 819 10.88 33.31 -12.75
CA ASP A 819 11.24 34.10 -11.55
C ASP A 819 12.66 34.67 -11.68
N VAL A 820 13.62 33.87 -12.14
CA VAL A 820 15.01 34.31 -12.34
C VAL A 820 15.10 35.40 -13.41
N LEU A 821 14.41 35.24 -14.53
CA LEU A 821 14.44 36.20 -15.63
C LEU A 821 13.70 37.50 -15.27
N GLU A 822 12.61 37.44 -14.51
CA GLU A 822 11.88 38.63 -14.03
C GLU A 822 12.68 39.41 -12.97
N ALA A 823 13.51 38.72 -12.19
CA ALA A 823 14.47 39.33 -11.27
C ALA A 823 15.70 39.94 -11.98
N GLY A 824 15.81 39.83 -13.31
CA GLY A 824 16.95 40.32 -14.10
C GLY A 824 18.18 39.39 -14.08
N GLY A 825 18.04 38.17 -13.58
CA GLY A 825 19.07 37.13 -13.61
C GLY A 825 19.15 36.42 -14.97
N ALA A 826 20.13 35.52 -15.10
CA ALA A 826 20.31 34.66 -16.27
C ALA A 826 20.10 33.19 -15.89
N ILE A 827 19.54 32.40 -16.81
CA ILE A 827 19.46 30.96 -16.65
C ILE A 827 20.81 30.36 -17.03
N GLU A 828 21.40 29.56 -16.15
CA GLU A 828 22.59 28.78 -16.45
C GLU A 828 22.20 27.45 -17.10
N GLY A 829 23.02 26.95 -18.03
CA GLY A 829 22.83 25.61 -18.58
C GLY A 829 23.23 24.55 -17.55
N GLU A 830 22.26 23.83 -16.99
CA GLU A 830 22.49 22.84 -15.95
C GLU A 830 21.56 21.62 -16.06
N THR A 831 21.94 20.54 -15.38
CA THR A 831 21.10 19.35 -15.22
C THR A 831 20.51 19.36 -13.81
N ARG A 832 19.18 19.27 -13.74
CA ARG A 832 18.41 19.27 -12.50
C ARG A 832 17.71 17.93 -12.29
N GLY A 833 17.40 17.62 -11.05
CA GLY A 833 16.68 16.43 -10.62
C GLY A 833 15.26 16.77 -10.17
N TRP A 834 14.38 15.76 -10.26
CA TRP A 834 13.03 15.82 -9.72
C TRP A 834 12.80 14.67 -8.73
N THR A 835 12.21 15.00 -7.58
CA THR A 835 11.73 14.03 -6.59
C THR A 835 10.21 14.14 -6.51
N ILE A 836 9.52 13.00 -6.48
CA ILE A 836 8.06 12.96 -6.37
C ILE A 836 7.62 13.69 -5.08
N GLY A 837 6.61 14.55 -5.20
CA GLY A 837 6.10 15.35 -4.07
C GLY A 837 6.86 16.67 -3.82
N SER A 838 7.99 16.89 -4.50
CA SER A 838 8.72 18.16 -4.46
C SER A 838 7.92 19.30 -5.08
N THR A 839 8.13 20.51 -4.58
CA THR A 839 7.62 21.76 -5.17
C THR A 839 8.64 22.45 -6.07
N ALA A 840 9.87 21.96 -6.14
CA ALA A 840 10.97 22.56 -6.90
C ALA A 840 11.90 21.50 -7.53
N THR A 841 12.53 21.86 -8.65
CA THR A 841 13.65 21.09 -9.21
C THR A 841 14.91 21.34 -8.38
N THR A 842 15.76 20.33 -8.19
CA THR A 842 17.03 20.46 -7.45
C THR A 842 18.22 20.43 -8.39
N ARG A 843 19.25 21.23 -8.13
CA ARG A 843 20.49 21.19 -8.93
C ARG A 843 21.22 19.88 -8.62
N LEU A 844 21.50 19.05 -9.63
CA LEU A 844 22.31 17.83 -9.45
C LEU A 844 23.79 18.11 -9.67
N ARG A 845 24.11 18.93 -10.68
CA ARG A 845 25.49 19.32 -11.02
C ARG A 845 25.49 20.67 -11.72
N GLY A 846 26.49 21.51 -11.44
CA GLY A 846 26.83 22.65 -12.29
C GLY A 846 27.62 22.19 -13.53
N LYS A 847 27.47 22.85 -14.68
CA LYS A 847 28.35 22.65 -15.83
C LYS A 847 29.67 23.40 -15.62
N GLU A 848 30.55 22.90 -14.75
CA GLU A 848 31.97 23.28 -14.84
C GLU A 848 32.57 22.56 -16.06
N GLY A 849 32.46 23.21 -17.23
CA GLY A 849 32.79 22.62 -18.54
C GLY A 849 31.66 21.77 -19.11
N GLU A 850 31.53 21.72 -20.44
CA GLU A 850 30.82 20.59 -21.04
C GLU A 850 31.62 19.33 -20.72
N VAL A 851 31.00 18.36 -20.04
CA VAL A 851 31.61 17.03 -19.88
C VAL A 851 31.80 16.48 -21.28
N ASP A 852 33.02 16.54 -21.79
CA ASP A 852 33.37 16.01 -23.10
C ASP A 852 33.29 14.48 -23.03
N TYR A 853 32.16 13.95 -23.51
CA TYR A 853 31.93 12.51 -23.63
C TYR A 853 32.83 11.85 -24.67
N ARG A 854 33.67 12.61 -25.39
CA ARG A 854 34.66 12.12 -26.36
C ARG A 854 34.05 11.05 -27.27
N TYR A 855 32.95 11.40 -27.94
CA TYR A 855 32.31 10.52 -28.88
C TYR A 855 33.32 10.09 -29.95
N MET A 856 33.41 8.78 -30.20
CA MET A 856 34.20 8.25 -31.30
C MET A 856 33.51 7.03 -31.90
N PRO A 857 33.66 6.78 -33.21
CA PRO A 857 33.19 5.54 -33.82
C PRO A 857 33.76 4.31 -33.11
N ASP A 858 32.92 3.32 -32.84
CA ASP A 858 33.35 2.07 -32.21
C ASP A 858 34.19 1.24 -33.20
N PRO A 859 35.47 0.94 -32.91
CA PRO A 859 36.32 0.18 -33.82
C PRO A 859 36.04 -1.33 -33.82
N ASP A 860 35.37 -1.86 -32.79
CA ASP A 860 35.10 -3.30 -32.66
C ASP A 860 33.83 -3.72 -33.41
N LEU A 861 32.94 -2.77 -33.72
CA LEU A 861 31.65 -3.05 -34.35
C LEU A 861 31.54 -2.46 -35.76
N GLY A 862 31.24 -3.32 -36.72
CA GLY A 862 30.88 -2.89 -38.07
C GLY A 862 29.54 -2.14 -38.13
N ALA A 863 29.35 -1.36 -39.19
CA ALA A 863 28.08 -0.68 -39.46
C ALA A 863 26.95 -1.70 -39.71
N VAL A 864 25.76 -1.37 -39.23
CA VAL A 864 24.52 -2.09 -39.52
C VAL A 864 23.99 -1.62 -40.87
N LEU A 865 23.77 -2.57 -41.78
CA LEU A 865 23.14 -2.33 -43.07
C LEU A 865 21.73 -2.91 -43.06
N VAL A 866 20.74 -2.06 -43.30
CA VAL A 866 19.32 -2.44 -43.27
C VAL A 866 18.83 -2.64 -44.71
N GLY A 867 18.37 -3.85 -45.03
CA GLY A 867 17.81 -4.19 -46.34
C GLY A 867 16.41 -3.61 -46.55
N ASP A 868 16.09 -3.23 -47.79
CA ASP A 868 14.77 -2.72 -48.16
C ASP A 868 13.68 -3.81 -48.06
N ASP A 869 14.06 -5.08 -48.25
CA ASP A 869 13.19 -6.25 -48.09
C ASP A 869 12.67 -6.39 -46.65
N LEU A 870 13.55 -6.24 -45.65
CA LEU A 870 13.17 -6.24 -44.25
C LEU A 870 12.23 -5.08 -43.92
N LEU A 871 12.49 -3.88 -44.46
CA LEU A 871 11.64 -2.71 -44.23
C LEU A 871 10.25 -2.86 -44.84
N HIS A 872 10.14 -3.44 -46.05
CA HIS A 872 8.84 -3.75 -46.63
C HIS A 872 8.09 -4.78 -45.79
N HIS A 873 8.74 -5.88 -45.42
CA HIS A 873 8.13 -6.90 -44.57
C HIS A 873 7.63 -6.34 -43.24
N LEU A 874 8.44 -5.50 -42.57
CA LEU A 874 8.03 -4.87 -41.31
C LEU A 874 6.89 -3.87 -41.48
N ARG A 875 6.80 -3.14 -42.61
CA ARG A 875 5.66 -2.25 -42.88
C ARG A 875 4.37 -3.04 -43.14
N ASP A 876 4.47 -4.15 -43.87
CA ASP A 876 3.32 -4.99 -44.22
C ASP A 876 2.78 -5.79 -43.02
N THR A 877 3.64 -6.12 -42.06
CA THR A 877 3.30 -6.89 -40.85
C THR A 877 3.14 -6.04 -39.60
N LEU A 878 3.30 -4.71 -39.69
CA LEU A 878 3.15 -3.83 -38.54
C LEU A 878 1.69 -3.87 -38.05
N PRO A 879 1.44 -4.06 -36.74
CA PRO A 879 0.11 -3.92 -36.19
C PRO A 879 -0.48 -2.52 -36.43
N ALA A 880 -1.81 -2.43 -36.49
CA ALA A 880 -2.49 -1.15 -36.58
C ALA A 880 -2.18 -0.27 -35.36
N LEU A 881 -1.96 1.02 -35.59
CA LEU A 881 -1.64 1.95 -34.50
C LEU A 881 -2.88 2.17 -33.61
N PRO A 882 -2.67 2.65 -32.36
CA PRO A 882 -3.78 2.90 -31.43
C PRO A 882 -4.87 3.83 -31.96
N ASP A 883 -4.51 4.88 -32.71
CA ASP A 883 -5.48 5.82 -33.27
C ASP A 883 -6.29 5.18 -34.41
N ASP A 884 -5.66 4.39 -35.29
CA ASP A 884 -6.33 3.66 -36.37
C ASP A 884 -7.29 2.61 -35.80
N THR A 885 -6.84 1.90 -34.76
CA THR A 885 -7.67 0.93 -34.04
C THR A 885 -8.85 1.61 -33.36
N ALA A 886 -8.65 2.76 -32.71
CA ALA A 886 -9.74 3.52 -32.09
C ALA A 886 -10.77 4.01 -33.13
N ALA A 887 -10.30 4.54 -34.26
CA ALA A 887 -11.15 4.97 -35.36
C ALA A 887 -11.99 3.81 -35.92
N ARG A 888 -11.36 2.65 -36.11
CA ARG A 888 -12.03 1.42 -36.55
C ARG A 888 -13.11 0.97 -35.55
N LEU A 889 -12.81 0.92 -34.26
CA LEU A 889 -13.80 0.51 -33.25
C LEU A 889 -15.02 1.43 -33.19
N VAL A 890 -14.80 2.74 -33.36
CA VAL A 890 -15.90 3.73 -33.43
C VAL A 890 -16.74 3.49 -34.68
N ALA A 891 -16.12 3.27 -35.84
CA ALA A 891 -16.81 3.04 -37.10
C ALA A 891 -17.60 1.71 -37.12
N ASP A 892 -16.96 0.61 -36.71
CA ASP A 892 -17.48 -0.75 -36.86
C ASP A 892 -18.51 -1.12 -35.77
N TYR A 893 -18.34 -0.58 -34.56
CA TYR A 893 -19.13 -0.96 -33.38
C TYR A 893 -19.96 0.20 -32.79
N GLY A 894 -19.81 1.42 -33.31
CA GLY A 894 -20.55 2.59 -32.84
C GLY A 894 -20.23 3.00 -31.41
N ILE A 895 -19.12 2.53 -30.84
CA ILE A 895 -18.69 2.86 -29.48
C ILE A 895 -18.12 4.27 -29.41
N THR A 896 -18.09 4.88 -28.23
CA THR A 896 -17.51 6.22 -28.10
C THR A 896 -15.99 6.15 -28.25
N LEU A 897 -15.36 7.22 -28.77
CA LEU A 897 -13.89 7.31 -28.88
C LEU A 897 -13.19 7.10 -27.52
N LYS A 898 -13.83 7.56 -26.44
CA LYS A 898 -13.34 7.38 -25.07
C LYS A 898 -13.32 5.91 -24.65
N ASP A 899 -14.39 5.17 -24.94
CA ASP A 899 -14.49 3.75 -24.61
C ASP A 899 -13.54 2.92 -25.49
N ALA A 900 -13.42 3.27 -26.77
CA ALA A 900 -12.46 2.67 -27.69
C ALA A 900 -11.02 2.80 -27.18
N LYS A 901 -10.60 4.00 -26.78
CA LYS A 901 -9.28 4.21 -26.18
C LYS A 901 -9.09 3.49 -24.85
N THR A 902 -10.14 3.43 -24.04
CA THR A 902 -10.08 2.69 -22.77
C THR A 902 -9.86 1.19 -23.03
N LEU A 903 -10.59 0.60 -23.98
CA LEU A 903 -10.39 -0.80 -24.40
C LEU A 903 -8.98 -1.06 -24.89
N ILE A 904 -8.45 -0.19 -25.76
CA ILE A 904 -7.08 -0.31 -26.29
C ILE A 904 -6.02 -0.17 -25.18
N SER A 905 -6.27 0.69 -24.18
CA SER A 905 -5.34 0.91 -23.06
C SER A 905 -5.31 -0.22 -22.03
N LEU A 906 -6.37 -1.03 -21.97
CA LEU A 906 -6.49 -2.16 -21.06
C LEU A 906 -5.86 -3.40 -21.71
N GLN A 907 -4.95 -4.07 -20.99
CA GLN A 907 -4.27 -5.28 -21.49
C GLN A 907 -5.23 -6.49 -21.59
N GLY A 908 -4.84 -7.49 -22.40
CA GLY A 908 -5.44 -8.84 -22.42
C GLY A 908 -6.46 -9.12 -23.53
N ASP A 909 -6.13 -8.89 -24.81
CA ASP A 909 -6.96 -9.29 -25.97
C ASP A 909 -8.43 -8.81 -25.93
N ARG A 910 -8.70 -7.71 -25.20
CA ARG A 910 -10.07 -7.21 -24.96
C ARG A 910 -10.73 -6.67 -26.23
N VAL A 911 -9.93 -6.20 -27.18
CA VAL A 911 -10.41 -5.69 -28.47
C VAL A 911 -10.89 -6.85 -29.34
N GLU A 912 -10.13 -7.92 -29.38
CA GLU A 912 -10.43 -9.19 -30.05
C GLU A 912 -11.65 -9.85 -29.40
N TYR A 913 -11.69 -9.88 -28.06
CA TYR A 913 -12.83 -10.39 -27.30
C TYR A 913 -14.11 -9.58 -27.56
N LEU A 914 -14.03 -8.25 -27.64
CA LEU A 914 -15.18 -7.41 -28.03
C LEU A 914 -15.67 -7.78 -29.43
N ALA A 915 -14.76 -7.90 -30.40
CA ALA A 915 -15.12 -8.26 -31.77
C ALA A 915 -15.85 -9.61 -31.81
N GLU A 916 -15.35 -10.61 -31.07
CA GLU A 916 -15.96 -11.94 -30.98
C GLU A 916 -17.34 -11.90 -30.30
N VAL A 917 -17.48 -11.19 -29.16
CA VAL A 917 -18.75 -11.06 -28.46
C VAL A 917 -19.80 -10.38 -29.32
N VAL A 918 -19.43 -9.31 -30.05
CA VAL A 918 -20.36 -8.62 -30.95
C VAL A 918 -20.83 -9.55 -32.05
N GLU A 919 -19.92 -10.23 -32.73
CA GLU A 919 -20.28 -11.12 -33.84
C GLU A 919 -21.20 -12.26 -33.38
N ARG A 920 -20.88 -12.90 -32.25
CA ARG A 920 -21.71 -13.95 -31.67
C ARG A 920 -23.08 -13.44 -31.23
N THR A 921 -23.15 -12.26 -30.64
CA THR A 921 -24.43 -11.65 -30.23
C THR A 921 -25.32 -11.37 -31.45
N ARG A 922 -24.73 -10.86 -32.54
CA ARG A 922 -25.46 -10.63 -33.81
C ARG A 922 -26.01 -11.95 -34.38
N ALA A 923 -25.18 -13.00 -34.39
CA ALA A 923 -25.59 -14.32 -34.87
C ALA A 923 -26.75 -14.91 -34.05
N GLU A 924 -26.72 -14.78 -32.72
CA GLU A 924 -27.76 -15.30 -31.83
C GLU A 924 -29.09 -14.53 -31.95
N LEU A 925 -29.01 -13.20 -32.14
CA LEU A 925 -30.18 -12.38 -32.43
C LEU A 925 -30.82 -12.74 -33.78
N ALA A 926 -30.02 -12.94 -34.82
CA ALA A 926 -30.50 -13.34 -36.14
C ALA A 926 -31.14 -14.75 -36.13
N ALA A 927 -30.54 -15.71 -35.42
CA ALA A 927 -31.11 -17.05 -35.25
C ALA A 927 -32.46 -17.01 -34.51
N THR A 928 -32.59 -16.13 -33.52
CA THR A 928 -33.83 -15.94 -32.77
C THR A 928 -34.93 -15.31 -33.64
N ALA A 929 -34.59 -14.37 -34.52
CA ALA A 929 -35.51 -13.77 -35.48
C ALA A 929 -36.07 -14.82 -36.47
N ALA A 930 -35.18 -15.63 -37.05
CA ALA A 930 -35.55 -16.67 -38.01
C ALA A 930 -36.48 -17.76 -37.42
N ALA A 931 -36.36 -18.07 -36.13
CA ALA A 931 -37.21 -19.06 -35.46
C ALA A 931 -38.65 -18.57 -35.23
N VAL A 932 -38.88 -17.25 -35.13
CA VAL A 932 -40.20 -16.64 -34.93
C VAL A 932 -41.00 -16.57 -36.25
N ASP A 933 -40.32 -16.44 -37.38
CA ASP A 933 -40.94 -16.32 -38.71
C ASP A 933 -41.50 -17.66 -39.24
N THR A 934 -41.05 -18.81 -38.69
CA THR A 934 -41.52 -20.15 -39.06
C THR A 934 -42.78 -20.64 -38.32
N THR A 935 -43.24 -19.95 -37.27
CA THR A 935 -44.34 -20.44 -36.38
C THR A 935 -45.64 -19.65 -36.48
N THR A 936 -45.73 -18.63 -37.36
CA THR A 936 -46.91 -17.76 -37.44
C THR A 936 -47.53 -17.74 -38.84
N THR A 937 -48.24 -18.81 -39.19
CA THR A 937 -49.38 -18.73 -40.11
C THR A 937 -50.66 -18.97 -39.31
N ASN A 938 -51.57 -18.00 -39.37
CA ASN A 938 -52.88 -17.88 -38.70
C ASN A 938 -52.87 -17.34 -37.26
N ASP A 939 -52.96 -16.01 -37.11
CA ASP A 939 -54.26 -15.41 -36.75
C ASP A 939 -54.22 -13.88 -36.91
N ASN A 940 -55.21 -13.37 -37.64
CA ASN A 940 -55.50 -11.94 -37.75
C ASN A 940 -56.16 -11.47 -36.46
N ASN A 941 -55.50 -10.59 -35.69
CA ASN A 941 -56.18 -9.44 -35.12
C ASN A 941 -55.20 -8.34 -34.69
N ASN A 942 -55.61 -7.14 -35.09
CA ASN A 942 -54.93 -5.87 -35.04
C ASN A 942 -55.04 -5.26 -33.63
N ASP A 943 -53.94 -4.81 -33.02
CA ASP A 943 -53.91 -3.57 -32.24
C ASP A 943 -52.47 -3.17 -31.83
N ASN A 944 -52.05 -2.02 -32.36
CA ASN A 944 -51.13 -1.00 -31.81
C ASN A 944 -49.69 -1.35 -31.36
N ASN A 945 -48.76 -1.02 -32.27
CA ASN A 945 -47.62 -0.11 -32.06
C ASN A 945 -46.66 -0.39 -30.87
N ASP A 946 -45.64 -1.22 -31.11
CA ASP A 946 -44.30 -1.04 -30.53
C ASP A 946 -43.23 -1.62 -31.46
N ASN A 947 -42.38 -0.74 -32.00
CA ASN A 947 -41.30 -1.02 -32.94
C ASN A 947 -40.15 -1.83 -32.29
N ASN A 948 -40.15 -3.15 -32.41
CA ASN A 948 -38.93 -3.96 -32.25
C ASN A 948 -38.98 -5.16 -33.20
N ASN A 949 -38.75 -4.89 -34.49
CA ASN A 949 -38.47 -5.95 -35.46
C ASN A 949 -37.10 -6.54 -35.15
N SER A 950 -37.02 -7.85 -34.88
CA SER A 950 -35.80 -8.54 -34.43
C SER A 950 -34.64 -8.49 -35.44
N ASP A 951 -34.94 -8.33 -36.73
CA ASP A 951 -33.93 -8.19 -37.81
C ASP A 951 -33.21 -6.82 -37.80
N ASP A 952 -33.86 -5.74 -37.36
CA ASP A 952 -33.24 -4.42 -37.24
C ASP A 952 -32.28 -4.33 -36.02
N LEU A 953 -32.44 -5.21 -35.04
CA LEU A 953 -31.57 -5.23 -33.86
C LEU A 953 -30.20 -5.87 -34.14
N ALA A 954 -30.11 -6.88 -35.00
CA ALA A 954 -28.85 -7.59 -35.29
C ALA A 954 -27.82 -6.72 -36.05
N SER A 955 -28.28 -5.81 -36.91
CA SER A 955 -27.42 -4.86 -37.64
C SER A 955 -27.16 -3.54 -36.86
N SER A 956 -27.78 -3.38 -35.69
CA SER A 956 -27.75 -2.11 -34.96
C SER A 956 -26.40 -1.81 -34.33
N PRO A 957 -25.88 -0.57 -34.40
CA PRO A 957 -24.74 -0.11 -33.60
C PRO A 957 -25.03 -0.13 -32.09
N LYS A 958 -26.26 -0.45 -31.67
CA LYS A 958 -26.62 -0.70 -30.28
C LYS A 958 -25.95 -1.97 -29.73
N VAL A 959 -25.74 -3.01 -30.54
CA VAL A 959 -25.07 -4.26 -30.10
C VAL A 959 -23.63 -3.98 -29.70
N GLY A 960 -22.85 -3.32 -30.57
CA GLY A 960 -21.47 -2.94 -30.29
C GLY A 960 -21.31 -2.06 -29.05
N ARG A 961 -22.16 -1.03 -28.91
CA ARG A 961 -22.21 -0.18 -27.70
C ARG A 961 -22.54 -0.96 -26.44
N THR A 962 -23.49 -1.89 -26.50
CA THR A 962 -23.90 -2.68 -25.34
C THR A 962 -22.79 -3.63 -24.93
N ALA A 963 -22.21 -4.37 -25.87
CA ALA A 963 -21.10 -5.27 -25.61
C ALA A 963 -19.90 -4.55 -25.00
N ALA A 964 -19.48 -3.41 -25.56
CA ALA A 964 -18.37 -2.62 -25.02
C ALA A 964 -18.64 -2.11 -23.60
N ASN A 965 -19.85 -1.61 -23.32
CA ASN A 965 -20.24 -1.18 -21.97
C ASN A 965 -20.19 -2.33 -20.97
N TRP A 966 -20.70 -3.50 -21.34
CA TRP A 966 -20.70 -4.67 -20.47
C TRP A 966 -19.28 -5.20 -20.22
N ILE A 967 -18.41 -5.20 -21.23
CA ILE A 967 -17.01 -5.61 -21.10
C ILE A 967 -16.22 -4.63 -20.22
N LEU A 968 -16.41 -3.32 -20.41
CA LEU A 968 -15.68 -2.28 -19.67
C LEU A 968 -16.16 -2.10 -18.24
N HIS A 969 -17.47 -2.08 -18.02
CA HIS A 969 -18.05 -1.67 -16.74
C HIS A 969 -18.51 -2.83 -15.88
N GLU A 970 -19.28 -3.77 -16.44
CA GLU A 970 -19.87 -4.86 -15.65
C GLU A 970 -18.82 -5.97 -15.44
N LEU A 971 -18.31 -6.55 -16.53
CA LEU A 971 -17.25 -7.55 -16.48
C LEU A 971 -15.93 -6.94 -15.99
N GLY A 972 -15.59 -5.75 -16.47
CA GLY A 972 -14.42 -5.00 -15.98
C GLY A 972 -14.48 -4.71 -14.48
N GLY A 973 -15.67 -4.43 -13.94
CA GLY A 973 -15.89 -4.25 -12.51
C GLY A 973 -15.60 -5.51 -11.70
N LEU A 974 -16.01 -6.69 -12.19
CA LEU A 974 -15.77 -7.99 -11.55
C LEU A 974 -14.28 -8.38 -11.52
N TYR A 975 -13.56 -8.14 -12.63
CA TYR A 975 -12.10 -8.31 -12.65
C TYR A 975 -11.40 -7.35 -11.69
N ALA A 976 -11.86 -6.09 -11.60
CA ALA A 976 -11.30 -5.11 -10.69
C ALA A 976 -11.56 -5.45 -9.21
N SER A 977 -12.74 -5.98 -8.88
CA SER A 977 -13.07 -6.38 -7.49
C SER A 977 -12.34 -7.63 -7.03
N THR A 978 -12.04 -8.55 -7.94
CA THR A 978 -11.29 -9.79 -7.64
C THR A 978 -9.78 -9.68 -7.83
N SER A 979 -9.30 -8.53 -8.33
CA SER A 979 -7.89 -8.30 -8.67
C SER A 979 -7.27 -9.37 -9.60
N THR A 980 -8.08 -9.98 -10.46
CA THR A 980 -7.61 -11.00 -11.42
C THR A 980 -7.28 -10.37 -12.77
N PRO A 981 -6.23 -10.83 -13.49
CA PRO A 981 -5.98 -10.42 -14.87
C PRO A 981 -7.14 -10.83 -15.78
N PHE A 982 -7.42 -10.02 -16.80
CA PHE A 982 -8.45 -10.36 -17.78
C PHE A 982 -8.06 -11.63 -18.55
N THR A 983 -9.04 -12.52 -18.72
CA THR A 983 -8.89 -13.74 -19.50
C THR A 983 -10.22 -14.02 -20.22
N PRO A 984 -10.23 -14.17 -21.56
CA PRO A 984 -11.46 -14.47 -22.27
C PRO A 984 -12.07 -15.85 -21.89
N GLN A 985 -11.34 -16.69 -21.15
CA GLN A 985 -11.78 -17.99 -20.68
C GLN A 985 -12.70 -17.93 -19.45
N ARG A 986 -12.54 -16.93 -18.56
CA ARG A 986 -13.35 -16.85 -17.32
C ARG A 986 -14.83 -16.64 -17.62
N VAL A 987 -15.13 -15.78 -18.59
CA VAL A 987 -16.46 -15.64 -19.17
C VAL A 987 -16.28 -15.76 -20.68
N PRO A 988 -16.50 -16.95 -21.27
CA PRO A 988 -16.35 -17.15 -22.70
C PRO A 988 -17.21 -16.19 -23.52
N ALA A 989 -16.71 -15.76 -24.68
CA ALA A 989 -17.40 -14.81 -25.56
C ALA A 989 -18.80 -15.31 -25.96
N LEU A 990 -18.96 -16.63 -26.13
CA LEU A 990 -20.24 -17.29 -26.39
C LEU A 990 -21.25 -17.08 -25.25
N THR A 991 -20.80 -17.26 -24.01
CA THR A 991 -21.67 -17.14 -22.84
C THR A 991 -22.11 -15.70 -22.62
N LEU A 992 -21.18 -14.74 -22.77
CA LEU A 992 -21.51 -13.32 -22.69
C LEU A 992 -22.45 -12.89 -23.82
N ALA A 993 -22.21 -13.37 -25.05
CA ALA A 993 -23.10 -13.10 -26.18
C ALA A 993 -24.53 -13.57 -25.93
N SER A 994 -24.71 -14.77 -25.36
CA SER A 994 -26.03 -15.30 -25.05
C SER A 994 -26.74 -14.49 -23.96
N LEU A 995 -26.01 -14.07 -22.92
CA LEU A 995 -26.54 -13.15 -21.91
C LEU A 995 -27.00 -11.83 -22.54
N LEU A 996 -26.17 -11.24 -23.42
CA LEU A 996 -26.51 -9.99 -24.10
C LEU A 996 -27.69 -10.14 -25.05
N ALA A 997 -27.81 -11.27 -25.74
CA ALA A 997 -28.96 -11.56 -26.60
C ALA A 997 -30.26 -11.60 -25.77
N HIS A 998 -30.28 -12.32 -24.64
CA HIS A 998 -31.44 -12.37 -23.75
C HIS A 998 -31.83 -10.99 -23.18
N LEU A 999 -30.83 -10.16 -22.86
CA LEU A 999 -31.04 -8.79 -22.40
C LEU A 999 -31.61 -7.90 -23.51
N LEU A 1000 -31.04 -7.95 -24.72
CA LEU A 1000 -31.44 -7.11 -25.85
C LEU A 1000 -32.82 -7.47 -26.39
N THR A 1001 -33.22 -8.74 -26.33
CA THR A 1001 -34.59 -9.19 -26.68
C THR A 1001 -35.58 -9.02 -25.53
N GLY A 1002 -35.17 -8.49 -24.38
CA GLY A 1002 -36.06 -8.25 -23.23
C GLY A 1002 -36.54 -9.52 -22.51
N ARG A 1003 -35.86 -10.66 -22.67
CA ARG A 1003 -36.20 -11.92 -21.96
C ARG A 1003 -35.80 -11.89 -20.49
N ILE A 1004 -34.80 -11.06 -20.15
CA ILE A 1004 -34.32 -10.85 -18.77
C ILE A 1004 -34.17 -9.35 -18.51
N THR A 1005 -34.27 -8.95 -17.24
CA THR A 1005 -34.03 -7.56 -16.83
C THR A 1005 -32.53 -7.25 -16.73
N GLY A 1006 -32.16 -5.97 -16.74
CA GLY A 1006 -30.76 -5.56 -16.51
C GLY A 1006 -30.20 -6.00 -15.14
N ARG A 1007 -31.04 -6.09 -14.10
CA ARG A 1007 -30.64 -6.59 -12.78
C ARG A 1007 -30.37 -8.10 -12.83
N ALA A 1008 -31.25 -8.86 -13.48
CA ALA A 1008 -31.07 -10.30 -13.67
C ALA A 1008 -29.81 -10.60 -14.51
N ALA A 1009 -29.56 -9.82 -15.57
CA ALA A 1009 -28.36 -9.96 -16.38
C ALA A 1009 -27.06 -9.69 -15.58
N LYS A 1010 -27.05 -8.73 -14.65
CA LYS A 1010 -25.89 -8.47 -13.76
C LYS A 1010 -25.65 -9.62 -12.79
N ALA A 1011 -26.71 -10.16 -12.18
CA ALA A 1011 -26.61 -11.32 -11.29
C ALA A 1011 -26.09 -12.56 -12.04
N LEU A 1012 -26.64 -12.81 -13.24
CA LEU A 1012 -26.21 -13.89 -14.10
C LEU A 1012 -24.73 -13.74 -14.51
N LEU A 1013 -24.29 -12.53 -14.87
CA LEU A 1013 -22.88 -12.28 -15.18
C LEU A 1013 -21.97 -12.60 -13.99
N ALA A 1014 -22.38 -12.24 -12.76
CA ALA A 1014 -21.62 -12.55 -11.56
C ALA A 1014 -21.53 -14.06 -11.29
N ALA A 1015 -22.62 -14.80 -11.50
CA ALA A 1015 -22.63 -16.27 -11.38
C ALA A 1015 -21.73 -16.96 -12.43
N LEU A 1016 -21.82 -16.53 -13.69
CA LEU A 1016 -20.94 -16.99 -14.76
C LEU A 1016 -19.47 -16.68 -14.45
N PHE A 1017 -19.19 -15.49 -13.93
CA PHE A 1017 -17.85 -15.11 -13.49
C PHE A 1017 -17.36 -15.91 -12.28
N ALA A 1018 -18.26 -16.37 -11.39
CA ALA A 1018 -17.91 -17.24 -10.27
C ALA A 1018 -17.58 -18.69 -10.71
N GLY A 1019 -17.97 -19.08 -11.92
CA GLY A 1019 -17.65 -20.38 -12.52
C GLY A 1019 -18.86 -21.26 -12.85
N ASP A 1020 -20.06 -20.70 -12.90
CA ASP A 1020 -21.24 -21.46 -13.33
C ASP A 1020 -21.11 -21.88 -14.80
N ALA A 1021 -21.06 -23.20 -15.04
CA ALA A 1021 -20.88 -23.80 -16.36
C ALA A 1021 -22.21 -24.10 -17.09
N ARG A 1022 -23.37 -23.87 -16.44
CA ARG A 1022 -24.67 -24.09 -17.08
C ARG A 1022 -24.90 -23.11 -18.24
N PRO A 1023 -25.57 -23.51 -19.32
CA PRO A 1023 -25.98 -22.59 -20.37
C PRO A 1023 -26.86 -21.46 -19.82
N VAL A 1024 -26.69 -20.24 -20.35
CA VAL A 1024 -27.46 -19.04 -19.92
C VAL A 1024 -28.97 -19.31 -19.89
N ALA A 1025 -29.51 -19.93 -20.93
CA ALA A 1025 -30.93 -20.26 -21.00
C ALA A 1025 -31.40 -21.19 -19.86
N GLN A 1026 -30.54 -22.12 -19.42
CA GLN A 1026 -30.82 -23.02 -18.31
C GLN A 1026 -30.78 -22.28 -16.98
N ILE A 1027 -29.77 -21.43 -16.73
CA ILE A 1027 -29.69 -20.64 -15.50
C ILE A 1027 -30.93 -19.73 -15.37
N VAL A 1028 -31.33 -19.10 -16.48
CA VAL A 1028 -32.53 -18.25 -16.52
C VAL A 1028 -33.80 -19.03 -16.16
N ALA A 1029 -33.91 -20.30 -16.58
CA ALA A 1029 -35.04 -21.16 -16.26
C ALA A 1029 -35.01 -21.65 -14.79
N ASP A 1030 -33.87 -22.20 -14.37
CA ASP A 1030 -33.66 -22.80 -13.03
C ASP A 1030 -33.85 -21.76 -11.92
N GLU A 1031 -33.28 -20.56 -12.11
CA GLU A 1031 -33.34 -19.46 -11.15
C GLU A 1031 -34.56 -18.55 -11.36
N LYS A 1032 -35.45 -18.91 -12.28
CA LYS A 1032 -36.70 -18.17 -12.58
C LYS A 1032 -36.46 -16.70 -12.92
N LEU A 1033 -35.36 -16.40 -13.61
CA LEU A 1033 -34.93 -15.04 -13.98
C LEU A 1033 -35.63 -14.50 -15.23
N ALA A 1034 -36.42 -15.32 -15.91
CA ALA A 1034 -37.20 -14.93 -17.08
C ALA A 1034 -38.20 -13.82 -16.71
N LEU A 1035 -38.24 -12.77 -17.53
CA LEU A 1035 -39.20 -11.68 -17.39
C LEU A 1035 -40.62 -12.24 -17.55
N ARG A 1036 -41.42 -12.19 -16.47
CA ARG A 1036 -42.86 -12.48 -16.51
C ARG A 1036 -43.61 -11.15 -16.47
N PRO A 1037 -44.34 -10.77 -17.53
CA PRO A 1037 -45.03 -9.49 -17.57
C PRO A 1037 -46.07 -9.38 -16.45
N THR A 1038 -45.88 -8.44 -15.51
CA THR A 1038 -46.88 -8.08 -14.50
C THR A 1038 -48.11 -7.46 -15.17
N SER A 1039 -49.30 -7.82 -14.71
CA SER A 1039 -50.54 -7.26 -15.24
C SER A 1039 -50.67 -5.77 -14.87
N ARG A 1040 -51.35 -4.96 -15.70
CA ARG A 1040 -51.56 -3.54 -15.40
C ARG A 1040 -52.24 -3.32 -14.04
N ALA A 1041 -53.14 -4.22 -13.64
CA ALA A 1041 -53.82 -4.16 -12.34
C ALA A 1041 -52.84 -4.28 -11.17
N GLU A 1042 -51.85 -5.17 -11.25
CA GLU A 1042 -50.81 -5.32 -10.22
C GLU A 1042 -49.88 -4.11 -10.16
N TYR A 1043 -49.50 -3.51 -11.31
CA TYR A 1043 -48.73 -2.26 -11.33
C TYR A 1043 -49.50 -1.12 -10.64
N VAL A 1044 -50.81 -1.02 -10.86
CA VAL A 1044 -51.68 -0.01 -10.21
C VAL A 1044 -51.73 -0.24 -8.70
N THR A 1045 -51.90 -1.49 -8.25
CA THR A 1045 -51.91 -1.84 -6.82
C THR A 1045 -50.58 -1.48 -6.15
N LEU A 1046 -49.45 -1.82 -6.79
CA LEU A 1046 -48.11 -1.54 -6.28
C LEU A 1046 -47.81 -0.04 -6.24
N ALA A 1047 -48.20 0.70 -7.29
CA ALA A 1047 -48.09 2.15 -7.34
C ALA A 1047 -48.92 2.81 -6.23
N ARG A 1048 -50.17 2.39 -6.01
CA ARG A 1048 -51.03 2.91 -4.94
C ARG A 1048 -50.44 2.63 -3.55
N ALA A 1049 -49.94 1.43 -3.30
CA ALA A 1049 -49.29 1.09 -2.03
C ALA A 1049 -48.06 1.98 -1.75
N VAL A 1050 -47.19 2.16 -2.74
CA VAL A 1050 -46.01 3.04 -2.63
C VAL A 1050 -46.42 4.51 -2.47
N MET A 1051 -47.47 4.97 -3.15
CA MET A 1051 -47.99 6.33 -3.01
C MET A 1051 -48.57 6.61 -1.62
N VAL A 1052 -49.28 5.65 -1.03
CA VAL A 1052 -49.82 5.77 0.35
C VAL A 1052 -48.70 5.81 1.38
N GLN A 1053 -47.72 4.90 1.27
CA GLN A 1053 -46.56 4.86 2.19
C GLN A 1053 -45.68 6.11 2.10
N ASN A 1054 -45.72 6.83 0.97
CA ASN A 1054 -44.88 8.00 0.69
C ASN A 1054 -45.71 9.25 0.36
N ALA A 1055 -46.82 9.46 1.08
CA ALA A 1055 -47.82 10.49 0.81
C ALA A 1055 -47.23 11.92 0.72
N GLU A 1056 -46.23 12.25 1.56
CA GLU A 1056 -45.58 13.56 1.51
C GLU A 1056 -44.80 13.78 0.20
N MET A 1057 -44.12 12.75 -0.30
CA MET A 1057 -43.37 12.82 -1.55
C MET A 1057 -44.30 12.90 -2.76
N VAL A 1058 -45.44 12.20 -2.71
CA VAL A 1058 -46.52 12.31 -3.69
C VAL A 1058 -47.08 13.73 -3.74
N ARG A 1059 -47.34 14.35 -2.58
CA ARG A 1059 -47.81 15.75 -2.50
C ARG A 1059 -46.80 16.71 -3.11
N GLN A 1060 -45.51 16.57 -2.80
CA GLN A 1060 -44.45 17.40 -3.38
C GLN A 1060 -44.29 17.24 -4.90
N VAL A 1061 -44.65 16.08 -5.46
CA VAL A 1061 -44.66 15.84 -6.91
C VAL A 1061 -45.91 16.45 -7.56
N ARG A 1062 -47.07 16.39 -6.89
CA ARG A 1062 -48.34 17.00 -7.36
C ARG A 1062 -48.35 18.53 -7.31
N ASP A 1063 -47.71 19.12 -6.30
CA ASP A 1063 -47.65 20.59 -6.12
C ASP A 1063 -46.60 21.26 -7.03
N ALA A 1064 -45.78 20.47 -7.74
CA ALA A 1064 -44.79 21.00 -8.67
C ALA A 1064 -45.46 21.44 -9.99
N GLY A 1065 -45.63 22.75 -10.17
CA GLY A 1065 -46.11 23.34 -11.42
C GLY A 1065 -45.24 23.01 -12.66
N ALA A 1066 -45.59 23.56 -13.83
CA ALA A 1066 -44.98 23.18 -15.12
C ALA A 1066 -43.44 23.24 -15.15
N GLU A 1067 -42.82 24.22 -14.49
CA GLU A 1067 -41.35 24.37 -14.37
C GLU A 1067 -40.70 23.45 -13.31
N GLY A 1068 -41.47 22.93 -12.35
CA GLY A 1068 -41.01 22.01 -11.30
C GLY A 1068 -40.94 20.54 -11.73
N ARG A 1069 -41.58 20.16 -12.84
CA ARG A 1069 -41.65 18.76 -13.34
C ARG A 1069 -40.28 18.14 -13.64
N ALA A 1070 -39.31 18.93 -14.10
CA ALA A 1070 -37.93 18.46 -14.31
C ALA A 1070 -37.23 18.10 -12.98
N ARG A 1071 -37.51 18.84 -11.90
CA ARG A 1071 -37.00 18.58 -10.54
C ARG A 1071 -37.75 17.43 -9.86
N ALA A 1072 -39.02 17.22 -10.21
CA ALA A 1072 -39.85 16.12 -9.75
C ALA A 1072 -39.50 14.77 -10.41
N ARG A 1073 -38.88 14.77 -11.61
CA ARG A 1073 -38.46 13.55 -12.31
C ARG A 1073 -37.57 12.64 -11.46
N GLY A 1074 -36.67 13.21 -10.65
CA GLY A 1074 -35.85 12.43 -9.70
C GLY A 1074 -36.67 11.76 -8.61
N LYS A 1075 -37.73 12.41 -8.12
CA LYS A 1075 -38.66 11.86 -7.11
C LYS A 1075 -39.58 10.79 -7.69
N VAL A 1076 -40.06 10.99 -8.93
CA VAL A 1076 -40.83 9.97 -9.67
C VAL A 1076 -39.97 8.72 -9.88
N MET A 1077 -38.72 8.87 -10.33
CA MET A 1077 -37.81 7.74 -10.49
C MET A 1077 -37.46 7.04 -9.16
N TRP A 1078 -37.43 7.79 -8.04
CA TRP A 1078 -37.27 7.19 -6.72
C TRP A 1078 -38.47 6.33 -6.31
N LEU A 1079 -39.70 6.80 -6.56
CA LEU A 1079 -40.93 6.04 -6.32
C LEU A 1079 -41.01 4.80 -7.23
N VAL A 1080 -40.60 4.91 -8.50
CA VAL A 1080 -40.43 3.75 -9.40
C VAL A 1080 -39.42 2.76 -8.82
N GLY A 1081 -38.33 3.24 -8.22
CA GLY A 1081 -37.37 2.40 -7.51
C GLY A 1081 -37.98 1.66 -6.31
N GLN A 1082 -38.93 2.27 -5.59
CA GLN A 1082 -39.67 1.60 -4.52
C GLN A 1082 -40.65 0.55 -5.07
N MET A 1083 -41.33 0.84 -6.19
CA MET A 1083 -42.17 -0.15 -6.87
C MET A 1083 -41.33 -1.36 -7.31
N VAL A 1084 -40.15 -1.14 -7.90
CA VAL A 1084 -39.25 -2.23 -8.31
C VAL A 1084 -38.70 -3.02 -7.12
N ARG A 1085 -38.55 -2.41 -5.94
CA ARG A 1085 -38.11 -3.10 -4.71
C ARG A 1085 -39.24 -3.82 -3.97
N GLY A 1086 -40.46 -3.30 -4.03
CA GLY A 1086 -41.62 -3.85 -3.33
C GLY A 1086 -42.37 -4.95 -4.09
N GLY A 1087 -42.11 -5.11 -5.40
CA GLY A 1087 -42.64 -6.24 -6.18
C GLY A 1087 -41.79 -7.51 -6.04
N GLU A 1088 -42.38 -8.67 -6.32
CA GLU A 1088 -41.63 -9.93 -6.43
C GLU A 1088 -40.48 -9.81 -7.45
N GLU A 1089 -39.34 -10.40 -7.11
CA GLU A 1089 -38.09 -10.26 -7.86
C GLU A 1089 -38.26 -10.70 -9.32
N GLY A 1090 -37.89 -9.83 -10.27
CA GLY A 1090 -37.98 -10.10 -11.71
C GLY A 1090 -39.33 -9.80 -12.39
N ARG A 1091 -40.34 -9.30 -11.66
CA ARG A 1091 -41.68 -9.04 -12.24
C ARG A 1091 -41.91 -7.60 -12.74
N VAL A 1092 -41.28 -6.60 -12.10
CA VAL A 1092 -41.60 -5.18 -12.31
C VAL A 1092 -40.64 -4.53 -13.32
N GLU A 1093 -41.14 -4.15 -14.50
CA GLU A 1093 -40.43 -3.37 -15.52
C GLU A 1093 -40.43 -1.88 -15.15
N ALA A 1094 -39.25 -1.27 -15.02
CA ALA A 1094 -39.12 0.12 -14.61
C ALA A 1094 -39.79 1.12 -15.59
N GLY A 1095 -39.80 0.81 -16.90
CA GLY A 1095 -40.46 1.64 -17.92
C GLY A 1095 -41.98 1.70 -17.72
N ARG A 1096 -42.62 0.52 -17.65
CA ARG A 1096 -44.07 0.40 -17.43
C ARG A 1096 -44.50 0.85 -16.04
N ALA A 1097 -43.69 0.58 -15.00
CA ALA A 1097 -43.92 1.10 -13.65
C ALA A 1097 -43.94 2.63 -13.61
N ARG A 1098 -43.04 3.28 -14.36
CA ARG A 1098 -43.01 4.74 -14.50
C ARG A 1098 -44.26 5.28 -15.18
N GLU A 1099 -44.69 4.66 -16.28
CA GLU A 1099 -45.90 5.08 -17.02
C GLU A 1099 -47.16 4.99 -16.14
N VAL A 1100 -47.38 3.87 -15.46
CA VAL A 1100 -48.54 3.67 -14.57
C VAL A 1100 -48.50 4.63 -13.38
N LEU A 1101 -47.33 4.86 -12.79
CA LEU A 1101 -47.17 5.80 -11.68
C LEU A 1101 -47.40 7.25 -12.12
N GLU A 1102 -46.86 7.66 -13.27
CA GLU A 1102 -47.08 8.99 -13.85
C GLU A 1102 -48.58 9.22 -14.16
N GLU A 1103 -49.30 8.20 -14.64
CA GLU A 1103 -50.76 8.26 -14.87
C GLU A 1103 -51.55 8.47 -13.57
N LEU A 1104 -51.23 7.74 -12.50
CA LEU A 1104 -51.91 7.84 -11.18
C LEU A 1104 -51.56 9.12 -10.42
N LEU A 1105 -50.38 9.68 -10.66
CA LEU A 1105 -50.01 10.98 -10.11
C LEU A 1105 -50.80 12.13 -10.74
N LEU A 1106 -51.22 11.98 -12.01
CA LEU A 1106 -51.98 12.96 -12.79
C LEU A 1106 -53.51 12.89 -12.59
N ARG A 1107 -54.08 11.72 -12.29
CA ARG A 1107 -55.51 11.55 -11.96
C ARG A 1107 -55.71 11.55 -10.44
N GLY A 1108 -56.22 12.65 -9.88
CA GLY A 1108 -56.64 12.73 -8.47
C GLY A 1108 -57.80 11.77 -8.16
N ASP A 1109 -57.93 11.34 -6.90
CA ASP A 1109 -59.01 10.45 -6.44
C ASP A 1109 -60.40 10.99 -6.80
N GLU A 1110 -61.03 10.38 -7.80
CA GLU A 1110 -62.48 10.38 -7.98
C GLU A 1110 -62.98 8.96 -7.69
N GLY A 1111 -63.50 8.75 -6.49
CA GLY A 1111 -64.05 7.49 -6.02
C GLY A 1111 -64.60 7.65 -4.60
N GLY A 1112 -65.69 8.40 -4.51
CA GLY A 1112 -66.30 8.85 -3.27
C GLY A 1112 -66.89 7.74 -2.39
N ASP A 1113 -66.87 8.08 -1.10
CA ASP A 1113 -67.69 7.59 -0.01
C ASP A 1113 -69.16 7.39 -0.43
N GLY A 1114 -69.71 6.22 -0.16
CA GLY A 1114 -71.08 5.83 -0.48
C GLY A 1114 -71.50 4.60 0.31
N SER A 1115 -72.02 4.85 1.52
CA SER A 1115 -72.92 4.04 2.35
C SER A 1115 -73.19 2.58 1.95
N GLU A 1116 -73.08 1.65 2.90
CA GLU A 1116 -74.26 0.92 3.41
C GLU A 1116 -73.96 0.10 4.67
N SER A 1117 -74.90 0.20 5.61
CA SER A 1117 -75.10 -0.64 6.78
C SER A 1117 -75.55 -2.05 6.39
N GLN A 1118 -74.83 -3.08 6.84
CA GLN A 1118 -75.34 -4.30 7.51
C GLN A 1118 -74.18 -5.23 7.89
#